data_AF-A0A934FWQ6-F1
#
_entry.id   AF-A0A934FWQ6-F1
#
_cell.length_a   1.000
_cell.length_b   1.000
_cell.length_c   1.000
_cell.angle_alpha   90.00
_cell.angle_beta   90.00
_cell.angle_gamma   90.00
#
_symmetry.space_group_name_H-M   'P 1'
#
loop_
_entity.id
_entity.type
_entity.pdbx_description
1 polymer ?
#
loop_
_entity_poly.entity_id
_entity_poly.type
_entity_poly.pdbx_seq_one_letter_code
_entity_poly.pdbx_strand_id
1 'polypeptide(L)'
;MRLLSLLAAIAVLLVGSLHAQDDETQFNRQQAERLNKFAKSTFDKGFPRQARLIWMQTLKLYDPDDEVAHKAIGNVKLGSSWAPDSKFKYPTTDTGTGAEGSALFKAYEQLKKDLAGAHRRQAQTWDRAGRKDKSEHHYQMVLRWVKDDAEAQKALAHHDVGGVTGTDLEQTLYDRSKAIERAVNEQSTVEYPVETVQQPNETLDVAQVKYVTVKSEHFLLHGDAEQESFLKQALVWAERTARVTPVAFPWEARMGGEFAYFTSKDVYKQILKANANRVPDLTWKLENTSTSSIGGLAIGATENTQVLFDAVVRNVAKAHALFGSDALNEGIGHTFVGMMFNNNRLFAVDLKKQEGTTASEEDREYTSPNFDVWKNLALEMAWKLTGGVPAIDLAWCDAATFTNEQRIKSWSFCDYVMRRDPELLRKFDRMILEAKQKREKKPIEFAEAFTTGAGVSLVQLDKEWEDFWTEATPVLAAIRNNTPPLMAISKGVEKWLAAFNEARAANNAATVNWSSQLSTRCYEHANYLKANKGERGVIAEHRQIVDLGGSHLGNMFAQMAIVDVEANQASAKKMFERWMLIPGYRDALVHDFLRNVGIYSEGNILVMDVVAGLGYPKSKSAGFLCHPWRGATGIPDKVEVALIGPELEAFLEKNGHAKQKIVGYPFTIHFGQQVNGDRLSYRCVARSERGEPIEGAILLDAGTNRRASAPGVVTFYPFDPLPHGKIDVTWSWEQNGQPQSLQVNFTTK
;
A
#
# COMPACT_ATOMS: atom_id res chain seq x y z
N MET A 1 -65.94 9.61 -14.13
CA MET A 1 -64.84 8.80 -14.70
C MET A 1 -63.44 9.35 -14.40
N ARG A 2 -63.12 10.65 -14.62
CA ARG A 2 -61.76 11.19 -14.41
C ARG A 2 -61.21 11.07 -12.96
N LEU A 3 -62.07 11.16 -11.93
CA LEU A 3 -61.65 11.02 -10.53
C LEU A 3 -61.27 9.57 -10.14
N LEU A 4 -61.96 8.58 -10.72
CA LEU A 4 -61.67 7.15 -10.52
C LEU A 4 -60.38 6.73 -11.21
N SER A 5 -60.08 7.28 -12.38
CA SER A 5 -58.80 7.05 -13.08
C SER A 5 -57.61 7.66 -12.34
N LEU A 6 -57.81 8.81 -11.67
CA LEU A 6 -56.77 9.46 -10.87
C LEU A 6 -56.50 8.69 -9.57
N LEU A 7 -57.55 8.22 -8.87
CA LEU A 7 -57.42 7.39 -7.68
C LEU A 7 -56.80 6.02 -7.99
N ALA A 8 -57.12 5.41 -9.13
CA ALA A 8 -56.49 4.18 -9.59
C ALA A 8 -55.00 4.38 -9.94
N ALA A 9 -54.63 5.50 -10.57
CA ALA A 9 -53.23 5.82 -10.86
C ALA A 9 -52.41 6.10 -9.58
N ILE A 10 -52.99 6.77 -8.59
CA ILE A 10 -52.36 7.00 -7.28
C ILE A 10 -52.23 5.68 -6.49
N ALA A 11 -53.23 4.80 -6.55
CA ALA A 11 -53.18 3.49 -5.92
C ALA A 11 -52.10 2.57 -6.55
N VAL A 12 -51.95 2.59 -7.88
CA VAL A 12 -50.89 1.82 -8.57
C VAL A 12 -49.50 2.37 -8.24
N LEU A 13 -49.35 3.69 -8.08
CA LEU A 13 -48.08 4.31 -7.65
C LEU A 13 -47.73 4.01 -6.19
N LEU A 14 -48.72 3.92 -5.28
CA LEU A 14 -48.51 3.61 -3.86
C LEU A 14 -48.25 2.10 -3.61
N VAL A 15 -48.86 1.21 -4.40
CA VAL A 15 -48.61 -0.24 -4.29
C VAL A 15 -47.21 -0.60 -4.78
N GLY A 16 -46.69 0.10 -5.80
CA GLY A 16 -45.32 -0.10 -6.30
C GLY A 16 -44.23 0.29 -5.30
N SER A 17 -44.42 1.35 -4.50
CA SER A 17 -43.46 1.78 -3.48
C SER A 17 -43.44 0.89 -2.23
N LEU A 18 -44.56 0.27 -1.86
CA LEU A 18 -44.61 -0.68 -0.74
C LEU A 18 -43.93 -2.02 -1.07
N HIS A 19 -44.13 -2.57 -2.28
CA HIS A 19 -43.45 -3.82 -2.70
C HIS A 19 -41.94 -3.61 -2.86
N ALA A 20 -41.51 -2.46 -3.41
CA ALA A 20 -40.11 -2.11 -3.58
C ALA A 20 -39.33 -1.89 -2.27
N GLN A 21 -40.03 -1.72 -1.13
CA GLN A 21 -39.43 -1.57 0.20
C GLN A 21 -39.34 -2.90 0.95
N ASP A 22 -40.26 -3.84 0.65
CA ASP A 22 -40.26 -5.21 1.19
C ASP A 22 -39.13 -6.07 0.58
N ASP A 23 -38.90 -5.95 -0.73
CA ASP A 23 -37.84 -6.68 -1.45
C ASP A 23 -36.43 -6.38 -0.91
N GLU A 24 -36.15 -5.11 -0.58
CA GLU A 24 -34.85 -4.67 -0.09
C GLU A 24 -34.57 -5.15 1.35
N THR A 25 -35.61 -5.12 2.19
CA THR A 25 -35.55 -5.61 3.57
C THR A 25 -35.30 -7.12 3.59
N GLN A 26 -36.00 -7.88 2.74
CA GLN A 26 -35.80 -9.31 2.61
C GLN A 26 -34.40 -9.65 2.07
N PHE A 27 -33.94 -8.92 1.04
CA PHE A 27 -32.61 -9.08 0.47
C PHE A 27 -31.51 -8.90 1.53
N ASN A 28 -31.62 -7.84 2.33
CA ASN A 28 -30.66 -7.51 3.38
C ASN A 28 -30.65 -8.58 4.49
N ARG A 29 -31.82 -9.01 4.96
CA ARG A 29 -31.92 -10.10 5.95
C ARG A 29 -31.23 -11.37 5.48
N GLN A 30 -31.43 -11.76 4.22
CA GLN A 30 -30.77 -12.94 3.65
C GLN A 30 -29.24 -12.80 3.64
N GLN A 31 -28.70 -11.64 3.30
CA GLN A 31 -27.25 -11.44 3.32
C GLN A 31 -26.70 -11.42 4.76
N ALA A 32 -27.44 -10.81 5.70
CA ALA A 32 -27.10 -10.79 7.12
C ALA A 32 -27.02 -12.21 7.71
N GLU A 33 -28.00 -13.07 7.43
CA GLU A 33 -28.01 -14.48 7.86
C GLU A 33 -26.77 -15.25 7.38
N ARG A 34 -26.33 -14.99 6.14
CA ARG A 34 -25.15 -15.65 5.55
C ARG A 34 -23.86 -15.20 6.22
N LEU A 35 -23.70 -13.90 6.47
CA LEU A 35 -22.55 -13.37 7.20
C LEU A 35 -22.54 -13.86 8.65
N ASN A 36 -23.68 -13.85 9.34
CA ASN A 36 -23.80 -14.36 10.70
C ASN A 36 -23.39 -15.83 10.81
N LYS A 37 -23.87 -16.67 9.90
CA LYS A 37 -23.49 -18.09 9.85
C LYS A 37 -21.98 -18.25 9.70
N PHE A 38 -21.36 -17.45 8.84
CA PHE A 38 -19.93 -17.48 8.61
C PHE A 38 -19.13 -16.94 9.81
N ALA A 39 -19.56 -15.82 10.41
CA ALA A 39 -18.97 -15.24 11.61
C ALA A 39 -19.00 -16.22 12.78
N LYS A 40 -20.15 -16.87 13.03
CA LYS A 40 -20.27 -17.91 14.05
C LYS A 40 -19.32 -19.07 13.81
N SER A 41 -19.25 -19.61 12.58
CA SER A 41 -18.28 -20.66 12.25
C SER A 41 -16.82 -20.22 12.43
N THR A 42 -16.52 -18.94 12.21
CA THR A 42 -15.19 -18.35 12.37
C THR A 42 -14.83 -18.24 13.86
N PHE A 43 -15.78 -17.79 14.68
CA PHE A 43 -15.65 -17.71 16.13
C PHE A 43 -15.45 -19.10 16.76
N ASP A 44 -16.29 -20.07 16.38
CA ASP A 44 -16.25 -21.45 16.91
C ASP A 44 -14.93 -22.17 16.58
N LYS A 45 -14.24 -21.76 15.51
CA LYS A 45 -12.92 -22.27 15.10
C LYS A 45 -11.75 -21.53 15.74
N GLY A 46 -12.00 -20.66 16.72
CA GLY A 46 -10.96 -19.95 17.46
C GLY A 46 -10.40 -18.72 16.75
N PHE A 47 -11.19 -18.04 15.90
CA PHE A 47 -10.80 -16.77 15.26
C PHE A 47 -11.76 -15.63 15.67
N PRO A 48 -11.89 -15.31 16.97
CA PRO A 48 -12.86 -14.34 17.46
C PRO A 48 -12.66 -12.94 16.88
N ARG A 49 -11.42 -12.48 16.62
CA ARG A 49 -11.20 -11.13 16.04
C ARG A 49 -11.84 -10.99 14.67
N GLN A 50 -11.65 -11.99 13.82
CA GLN A 50 -12.22 -12.00 12.47
C GLN A 50 -13.75 -12.11 12.53
N ALA A 51 -14.29 -12.94 13.43
CA ALA A 51 -15.73 -13.07 13.62
C ALA A 51 -16.37 -11.74 14.05
N ARG A 52 -15.74 -11.01 14.97
CA ARG A 52 -16.18 -9.68 15.41
C ARG A 52 -16.36 -8.72 14.25
N LEU A 53 -15.36 -8.64 13.37
CA LEU A 53 -15.41 -7.78 12.19
C LEU A 53 -16.56 -8.16 11.25
N ILE A 54 -16.78 -9.46 11.03
CA ILE A 54 -17.88 -9.94 10.18
C ILE A 54 -19.24 -9.60 10.80
N TRP A 55 -19.41 -9.74 12.12
CA TRP A 55 -20.64 -9.32 12.79
C TRP A 55 -20.87 -7.80 12.70
N MET A 56 -19.83 -6.99 12.82
CA MET A 56 -19.97 -5.54 12.61
C MET A 56 -20.36 -5.21 11.15
N GLN A 57 -19.82 -5.96 10.17
CA GLN A 57 -20.25 -5.85 8.77
C GLN A 57 -21.71 -6.24 8.57
N THR A 58 -22.18 -7.31 9.22
CA THR A 58 -23.60 -7.69 9.23
C THR A 58 -24.47 -6.52 9.66
N LEU A 59 -24.14 -5.92 10.82
CA LEU A 59 -24.89 -4.81 11.40
C LEU A 59 -24.88 -3.58 10.48
N LYS A 60 -23.70 -3.18 10.02
CA LYS A 60 -23.53 -1.94 9.25
C LYS A 60 -24.09 -2.02 7.84
N LEU A 61 -23.92 -3.15 7.15
CA LEU A 61 -24.22 -3.25 5.72
C LEU A 61 -25.61 -3.80 5.41
N TYR A 62 -26.21 -4.57 6.34
CA TYR A 62 -27.40 -5.34 6.03
C TYR A 62 -28.51 -5.18 7.07
N ASP A 63 -28.24 -5.50 8.33
CA ASP A 63 -29.28 -5.53 9.36
C ASP A 63 -28.81 -4.82 10.64
N PRO A 64 -29.09 -3.50 10.75
CA PRO A 64 -28.76 -2.69 11.92
C PRO A 64 -29.34 -3.19 13.25
N ASP A 65 -30.35 -4.06 13.21
CA ASP A 65 -31.07 -4.57 14.38
C ASP A 65 -30.82 -6.08 14.62
N ASP A 66 -29.84 -6.67 13.92
CA ASP A 66 -29.54 -8.10 14.02
C ASP A 66 -29.13 -8.50 15.43
N GLU A 67 -30.08 -9.12 16.14
CA GLU A 67 -29.94 -9.50 17.54
C GLU A 67 -28.79 -10.50 17.76
N VAL A 68 -28.53 -11.38 16.78
CA VAL A 68 -27.47 -12.37 16.88
C VAL A 68 -26.11 -11.69 16.84
N ALA A 69 -25.90 -10.81 15.86
CA ALA A 69 -24.65 -10.06 15.71
C ALA A 69 -24.42 -9.13 16.90
N HIS A 70 -25.45 -8.40 17.36
CA HIS A 70 -25.34 -7.53 18.53
C HIS A 70 -24.92 -8.30 19.78
N LYS A 71 -25.62 -9.39 20.12
CA LYS A 71 -25.27 -10.21 21.29
C LYS A 71 -23.88 -10.82 21.16
N ALA A 72 -23.51 -11.26 19.96
CA ALA A 72 -22.20 -11.86 19.72
C ALA A 72 -21.05 -10.88 19.97
N ILE A 73 -21.21 -9.60 19.65
CA ILE A 73 -20.21 -8.56 19.93
C ILE A 73 -20.35 -7.90 21.31
N GLY A 74 -21.20 -8.45 22.18
CA GLY A 74 -21.36 -7.99 23.55
C GLY A 74 -22.28 -6.78 23.73
N ASN A 75 -23.25 -6.58 22.84
CA ASN A 75 -24.29 -5.57 23.01
C ASN A 75 -25.55 -6.17 23.65
N VAL A 76 -26.24 -5.35 24.43
CA VAL A 76 -27.55 -5.62 25.02
C VAL A 76 -28.57 -4.59 24.51
N LYS A 77 -29.81 -5.02 24.33
CA LYS A 77 -30.89 -4.13 23.90
C LYS A 77 -31.44 -3.36 25.11
N LEU A 78 -31.36 -2.02 25.05
CA LEU A 78 -31.89 -1.09 26.05
C LEU A 78 -33.01 -0.26 25.39
N GLY A 79 -34.26 -0.70 25.56
CA GLY A 79 -35.41 -0.10 24.88
C GLY A 79 -35.34 -0.33 23.36
N SER A 80 -35.35 0.74 22.58
CA SER A 80 -35.21 0.70 21.12
C SER A 80 -33.76 0.75 20.63
N SER A 81 -32.78 0.84 21.53
CA SER A 81 -31.38 1.06 21.18
C SER A 81 -30.50 -0.09 21.66
N TRP A 82 -29.39 -0.30 20.96
CA TRP A 82 -28.35 -1.24 21.37
C TRP A 82 -27.22 -0.51 22.11
N ALA A 83 -26.75 -1.09 23.20
CA ALA A 83 -25.64 -0.56 23.99
C ALA A 83 -24.66 -1.67 24.40
N PRO A 84 -23.37 -1.35 24.64
CA PRO A 84 -22.42 -2.32 25.17
C PRO A 84 -22.87 -2.89 26.52
N ASP A 85 -22.73 -4.20 26.69
CA ASP A 85 -22.90 -4.88 27.98
C ASP A 85 -21.59 -4.80 28.77
N SER A 86 -21.59 -4.07 29.89
CA SER A 86 -20.41 -3.87 30.74
C SER A 86 -19.87 -5.15 31.36
N LYS A 87 -20.66 -6.23 31.39
CA LYS A 87 -20.24 -7.54 31.93
C LYS A 87 -19.67 -8.46 30.87
N PHE A 88 -19.90 -8.17 29.60
CA PHE A 88 -19.47 -9.03 28.51
C PHE A 88 -17.99 -8.79 28.19
N LYS A 89 -17.20 -9.86 28.14
CA LYS A 89 -15.78 -9.82 27.73
C LYS A 89 -15.61 -10.57 26.42
N TYR A 90 -15.32 -9.84 25.33
CA TYR A 90 -15.09 -10.45 24.02
C TYR A 90 -13.71 -11.13 23.99
N PRO A 91 -13.57 -12.38 23.51
CA PRO A 91 -12.27 -13.02 23.39
C PRO A 91 -11.35 -12.28 22.40
N THR A 92 -10.16 -11.89 22.84
CA THR A 92 -9.23 -11.08 22.03
C THR A 92 -8.04 -11.87 21.49
N THR A 93 -7.96 -13.18 21.69
CA THR A 93 -6.85 -14.01 21.21
C THR A 93 -7.36 -15.07 20.25
N ASP A 94 -6.74 -15.15 19.07
CA ASP A 94 -7.01 -16.23 18.14
C ASP A 94 -6.31 -17.51 18.62
N THR A 95 -7.07 -18.60 18.72
CA THR A 95 -6.63 -19.93 19.18
C THR A 95 -6.69 -20.99 18.09
N GLY A 96 -7.27 -20.64 16.92
CA GLY A 96 -7.40 -21.54 15.78
C GLY A 96 -6.06 -21.87 15.11
N THR A 97 -6.04 -22.98 14.38
CA THR A 97 -4.84 -23.45 13.67
C THR A 97 -4.69 -22.80 12.29
N GLY A 98 -3.45 -22.72 11.77
CA GLY A 98 -3.21 -22.18 10.42
C GLY A 98 -3.97 -22.90 9.30
N ALA A 99 -4.23 -24.21 9.44
CA ALA A 99 -5.01 -25.00 8.49
C ALA A 99 -6.50 -24.59 8.50
N GLU A 100 -7.09 -24.41 9.68
CA GLU A 100 -8.46 -23.93 9.83
C GLU A 100 -8.62 -22.50 9.32
N GLY A 101 -7.63 -21.64 9.61
CA GLY A 101 -7.56 -20.28 9.08
C GLY A 101 -7.53 -20.24 7.56
N SER A 102 -6.72 -21.11 6.91
CA SER A 102 -6.68 -21.21 5.45
C SER A 102 -8.01 -21.66 4.84
N ALA A 103 -8.68 -22.64 5.47
CA ALA A 103 -9.98 -23.11 5.02
C ALA A 103 -11.07 -22.03 5.19
N LEU A 104 -11.07 -21.31 6.32
CA LEU A 104 -11.95 -20.18 6.58
C LEU A 104 -11.72 -19.06 5.57
N PHE A 105 -10.46 -18.72 5.27
CA PHE A 105 -10.14 -17.72 4.27
C PHE A 105 -10.75 -18.06 2.90
N LYS A 106 -10.56 -19.30 2.41
CA LYS A 106 -11.16 -19.75 1.14
C LYS A 106 -12.69 -19.67 1.16
N ALA A 107 -13.30 -20.10 2.27
CA ALA A 107 -14.76 -20.04 2.45
C ALA A 107 -15.26 -18.58 2.48
N TYR A 108 -14.51 -17.66 3.09
CA TYR A 108 -14.85 -16.25 3.11
C TYR A 108 -14.77 -15.62 1.72
N GLU A 109 -13.70 -15.92 0.97
CA GLU A 109 -13.55 -15.45 -0.42
C GLU A 109 -14.69 -15.95 -1.32
N GLN A 110 -15.18 -17.18 -1.10
CA GLN A 110 -16.38 -17.65 -1.79
C GLN A 110 -17.64 -16.90 -1.35
N LEU A 111 -17.83 -16.68 -0.04
CA LEU A 111 -18.97 -15.92 0.48
C LEU A 111 -19.00 -14.51 -0.12
N LYS A 112 -17.87 -13.81 -0.21
CA LYS A 112 -17.77 -12.49 -0.84
C LYS A 112 -18.25 -12.51 -2.29
N LYS A 113 -17.81 -13.50 -3.09
CA LYS A 113 -18.25 -13.65 -4.48
C LYS A 113 -19.75 -13.87 -4.58
N ASP A 114 -20.32 -14.65 -3.67
CA ASP A 114 -21.74 -14.89 -3.68
C ASP A 114 -22.57 -13.67 -3.22
N LEU A 115 -22.06 -12.89 -2.25
CA LEU A 115 -22.66 -11.60 -1.83
C LEU A 115 -22.62 -10.60 -2.99
N ALA A 116 -21.47 -10.47 -3.67
CA ALA A 116 -21.32 -9.66 -4.87
C ALA A 116 -22.29 -10.10 -5.98
N GLY A 117 -22.42 -11.42 -6.20
CA GLY A 117 -23.38 -11.95 -7.18
C GLY A 117 -24.83 -11.61 -6.85
N ALA A 118 -25.21 -11.60 -5.57
CA ALA A 118 -26.53 -11.19 -5.12
C ALA A 118 -26.78 -9.69 -5.36
N HIS A 119 -25.83 -8.83 -4.96
CA HIS A 119 -25.91 -7.40 -5.22
C HIS A 119 -25.95 -7.06 -6.70
N ARG A 120 -25.17 -7.74 -7.55
CA ARG A 120 -25.19 -7.50 -9.01
C ARG A 120 -26.56 -7.75 -9.61
N ARG A 121 -27.24 -8.83 -9.21
CA ARG A 121 -28.61 -9.09 -9.66
C ARG A 121 -29.57 -7.99 -9.20
N GLN A 122 -29.43 -7.54 -7.96
CA GLN A 122 -30.26 -6.46 -7.42
C GLN A 122 -30.00 -5.13 -8.15
N ALA A 123 -28.73 -4.81 -8.45
CA ALA A 123 -28.35 -3.65 -9.23
C ALA A 123 -29.01 -3.65 -10.61
N GLN A 124 -28.91 -4.78 -11.33
CA GLN A 124 -29.55 -4.95 -12.64
C GLN A 124 -31.09 -4.83 -12.58
N THR A 125 -31.72 -5.32 -11.51
CA THR A 125 -33.17 -5.17 -11.30
C THR A 125 -33.53 -3.69 -11.15
N TRP A 126 -32.81 -2.94 -10.31
CA TRP A 126 -33.07 -1.52 -10.10
C TRP A 126 -32.74 -0.66 -11.32
N ASP A 127 -31.70 -1.03 -12.08
CA ASP A 127 -31.34 -0.39 -13.33
C ASP A 127 -32.47 -0.49 -14.36
N ARG A 128 -33.04 -1.70 -14.52
CA ARG A 128 -34.23 -1.91 -15.37
C ARG A 128 -35.47 -1.16 -14.88
N ALA A 129 -35.56 -0.94 -13.57
CA ALA A 129 -36.63 -0.14 -12.97
C ALA A 129 -36.38 1.38 -13.05
N GLY A 130 -35.26 1.83 -13.65
CA GLY A 130 -34.89 3.24 -13.74
C GLY A 130 -34.47 3.88 -12.41
N ARG A 131 -34.23 3.07 -11.37
CA ARG A 131 -33.80 3.50 -10.04
C ARG A 131 -32.28 3.52 -9.95
N LYS A 132 -31.70 4.51 -10.62
CA LYS A 132 -30.24 4.68 -10.72
C LYS A 132 -29.57 4.79 -9.35
N ASP A 133 -30.21 5.49 -8.40
CA ASP A 133 -29.76 5.62 -7.01
C ASP A 133 -29.54 4.26 -6.33
N LYS A 134 -30.51 3.34 -6.46
CA LYS A 134 -30.43 1.99 -5.88
C LYS A 134 -29.48 1.10 -6.67
N SER A 135 -29.49 1.20 -8.00
CA SER A 135 -28.59 0.46 -8.88
C SER A 135 -27.13 0.75 -8.53
N GLU A 136 -26.77 2.04 -8.45
CA GLU A 136 -25.42 2.49 -8.08
C GLU A 136 -25.04 2.01 -6.69
N HIS A 137 -25.93 2.12 -5.70
CA HIS A 137 -25.68 1.59 -4.35
C HIS A 137 -25.31 0.10 -4.39
N HIS A 138 -26.03 -0.72 -5.14
CA HIS A 138 -25.69 -2.14 -5.22
C HIS A 138 -24.42 -2.42 -6.02
N TYR A 139 -24.12 -1.67 -7.08
CA TYR A 139 -22.83 -1.80 -7.76
C TYR A 139 -21.67 -1.39 -6.84
N GLN A 140 -21.85 -0.40 -5.95
CA GLN A 140 -20.84 -0.08 -4.93
C GLN A 140 -20.65 -1.25 -3.97
N MET A 141 -21.74 -1.91 -3.56
CA MET A 141 -21.67 -3.13 -2.75
C MET A 141 -21.00 -4.30 -3.47
N VAL A 142 -21.17 -4.42 -4.80
CA VAL A 142 -20.41 -5.39 -5.60
C VAL A 142 -18.91 -5.13 -5.46
N LEU A 143 -18.46 -3.89 -5.65
CA LEU A 143 -17.03 -3.55 -5.55
C LEU A 143 -16.46 -3.70 -4.14
N ARG A 144 -17.29 -3.49 -3.10
CA ARG A 144 -16.90 -3.74 -1.71
C ARG A 144 -16.56 -5.21 -1.45
N TRP A 145 -17.26 -6.13 -2.10
CA TRP A 145 -17.03 -7.58 -1.93
C TRP A 145 -16.05 -8.16 -2.96
N VAL A 146 -16.10 -7.70 -4.21
CA VAL A 146 -15.23 -8.13 -5.33
C VAL A 146 -14.64 -6.88 -5.98
N LYS A 147 -13.41 -6.58 -5.57
CA LYS A 147 -12.67 -5.34 -5.85
C LYS A 147 -12.43 -5.07 -7.34
N ASP A 148 -12.36 -6.10 -8.18
CA ASP A 148 -12.03 -6.04 -9.62
C ASP A 148 -13.21 -6.37 -10.55
N ASP A 149 -14.45 -6.15 -10.10
CA ASP A 149 -15.64 -6.43 -10.92
C ASP A 149 -15.83 -5.41 -12.06
N ALA A 150 -15.48 -5.82 -13.29
CA ALA A 150 -15.53 -4.95 -14.47
C ALA A 150 -16.92 -4.39 -14.80
N GLU A 151 -18.00 -5.13 -14.50
CA GLU A 151 -19.37 -4.67 -14.75
C GLU A 151 -19.74 -3.54 -13.80
N ALA A 152 -19.49 -3.72 -12.50
CA ALA A 152 -19.74 -2.70 -11.49
C ALA A 152 -18.86 -1.45 -11.70
N GLN A 153 -17.58 -1.62 -12.03
CA GLN A 153 -16.68 -0.51 -12.37
C GLN A 153 -17.22 0.32 -13.53
N LYS A 154 -17.67 -0.35 -14.61
CA LYS A 154 -18.26 0.33 -15.76
C LYS A 154 -19.57 1.03 -15.40
N ALA A 155 -20.43 0.39 -14.62
CA ALA A 155 -21.72 0.94 -14.22
C ALA A 155 -21.56 2.19 -13.34
N LEU A 156 -20.51 2.24 -12.51
CA LEU A 156 -20.18 3.38 -11.66
C LEU A 156 -19.28 4.42 -12.34
N ALA A 157 -18.98 4.25 -13.63
CA ALA A 157 -18.09 5.12 -14.40
C ALA A 157 -16.71 5.34 -13.74
N HIS A 158 -16.19 4.31 -13.07
CA HIS A 158 -14.83 4.38 -12.54
C HIS A 158 -13.79 4.41 -13.67
N HIS A 159 -12.63 5.04 -13.42
CA HIS A 159 -11.51 5.17 -14.34
C HIS A 159 -10.19 4.70 -13.70
N ASP A 160 -9.09 4.67 -14.46
CA ASP A 160 -7.79 4.25 -13.93
C ASP A 160 -7.24 5.25 -12.90
N VAL A 161 -6.94 4.74 -11.70
CA VAL A 161 -6.31 5.43 -10.58
C VAL A 161 -5.15 4.57 -10.10
N GLY A 162 -3.94 4.91 -10.55
CA GLY A 162 -2.71 4.22 -10.12
C GLY A 162 -2.66 2.74 -10.52
N GLY A 163 -3.26 2.36 -11.66
CA GLY A 163 -3.28 0.99 -12.18
C GLY A 163 -4.40 0.09 -11.63
N VAL A 164 -5.36 0.65 -10.90
CA VAL A 164 -6.64 0.02 -10.54
C VAL A 164 -7.79 0.98 -10.86
N THR A 165 -9.03 0.57 -10.67
CA THR A 165 -10.20 1.35 -11.09
C THR A 165 -10.85 2.08 -9.90
N GLY A 166 -11.07 3.40 -10.02
CA GLY A 166 -11.61 4.25 -8.95
C GLY A 166 -12.35 5.51 -9.42
N THR A 167 -12.71 6.38 -8.47
CA THR A 167 -13.45 7.65 -8.68
C THR A 167 -12.52 8.87 -8.69
N ASP A 168 -13.02 10.04 -9.10
CA ASP A 168 -12.25 11.31 -9.09
C ASP A 168 -11.76 11.69 -7.68
N LEU A 169 -12.59 11.41 -6.67
CA LEU A 169 -12.22 11.57 -5.28
C LEU A 169 -11.08 10.63 -4.90
N GLU A 170 -11.16 9.36 -5.31
CA GLU A 170 -10.12 8.38 -5.04
C GLU A 170 -8.81 8.71 -5.74
N GLN A 171 -8.86 9.28 -6.96
CA GLN A 171 -7.70 9.85 -7.65
C GLN A 171 -7.09 10.99 -6.83
N THR A 172 -7.92 11.92 -6.35
CA THR A 172 -7.46 13.03 -5.48
C THR A 172 -6.77 12.51 -4.22
N LEU A 173 -7.41 11.56 -3.52
CA LEU A 173 -6.85 10.92 -2.32
C LEU A 173 -5.53 10.21 -2.62
N TYR A 174 -5.46 9.50 -3.75
CA TYR A 174 -4.28 8.77 -4.18
C TYR A 174 -3.12 9.73 -4.49
N ASP A 175 -3.35 10.75 -5.32
CA ASP A 175 -2.32 11.71 -5.72
C ASP A 175 -1.77 12.47 -4.52
N ARG A 176 -2.65 12.95 -3.62
CA ARG A 176 -2.22 13.63 -2.40
C ARG A 176 -1.47 12.70 -1.45
N SER A 177 -1.92 11.45 -1.31
CA SER A 177 -1.18 10.44 -0.52
C SER A 177 0.21 10.20 -1.09
N LYS A 178 0.34 10.03 -2.42
CA LYS A 178 1.63 9.82 -3.08
C LYS A 178 2.54 11.04 -3.05
N ALA A 179 1.99 12.25 -3.12
CA ALA A 179 2.77 13.47 -2.95
C ALA A 179 3.37 13.54 -1.54
N ILE A 180 2.57 13.27 -0.50
CA ILE A 180 3.03 13.27 0.89
C ILE A 180 4.06 12.15 1.12
N GLU A 181 3.76 10.91 0.68
CA GLU A 181 4.69 9.78 0.80
C GLU A 181 6.02 10.06 0.13
N ARG A 182 6.01 10.65 -1.08
CA ARG A 182 7.23 11.04 -1.78
C ARG A 182 8.02 12.05 -0.97
N ALA A 183 7.36 13.10 -0.46
CA ALA A 183 8.02 14.11 0.37
C ALA A 183 8.64 13.50 1.63
N VAL A 184 7.92 12.62 2.34
CA VAL A 184 8.44 11.92 3.52
C VAL A 184 9.65 11.05 3.14
N ASN A 185 9.56 10.28 2.06
CA ASN A 185 10.65 9.40 1.62
C ASN A 185 11.90 10.19 1.22
N GLU A 186 11.74 11.24 0.42
CA GLU A 186 12.83 12.14 0.04
C GLU A 186 13.49 12.72 1.29
N GLN A 187 12.69 13.31 2.18
CA GLN A 187 13.16 13.95 3.41
C GLN A 187 13.80 12.97 4.39
N SER A 188 13.36 11.71 4.45
CA SER A 188 13.91 10.70 5.37
C SER A 188 15.41 10.42 5.14
N THR A 189 15.92 10.72 3.94
CA THR A 189 17.32 10.51 3.55
C THR A 189 18.18 11.78 3.59
N VAL A 190 17.56 12.95 3.81
CA VAL A 190 18.26 14.23 3.84
C VAL A 190 18.78 14.48 5.25
N GLU A 191 20.06 14.82 5.34
CA GLU A 191 20.68 15.31 6.57
C GLU A 191 20.67 16.83 6.61
N TYR A 192 20.34 17.38 7.77
CA TYR A 192 20.29 18.82 7.99
C TYR A 192 21.43 19.24 8.91
N PRO A 193 22.12 20.36 8.63
CA PRO A 193 23.14 20.86 9.53
C PRO A 193 22.51 21.29 10.86
N VAL A 194 23.03 20.72 11.95
CA VAL A 194 22.64 21.07 13.31
C VAL A 194 23.90 21.30 14.14
N GLU A 195 23.98 22.48 14.75
CA GLU A 195 25.14 22.91 15.55
C GLU A 195 24.75 23.21 17.00
N THR A 196 25.73 23.08 17.89
CA THR A 196 25.57 23.47 19.29
C THR A 196 25.93 24.95 19.41
N VAL A 197 25.03 25.74 19.98
CA VAL A 197 25.19 27.20 20.08
C VAL A 197 25.11 27.67 21.52
N GLN A 198 25.78 28.77 21.83
CA GLN A 198 25.64 29.47 23.12
C GLN A 198 24.57 30.54 22.97
N GLN A 199 23.32 30.13 23.16
CA GLN A 199 22.17 31.03 23.12
C GLN A 199 21.35 30.85 24.41
N PRO A 200 21.32 31.86 25.29
CA PRO A 200 20.57 31.78 26.55
C PRO A 200 19.07 31.85 26.30
N ASN A 201 18.30 31.21 27.19
CA ASN A 201 16.84 31.25 27.20
C ASN A 201 16.35 31.71 28.58
N GLU A 202 15.71 32.89 28.63
CA GLU A 202 15.23 33.53 29.86
C GLU A 202 14.35 32.60 30.71
N THR A 203 13.47 31.81 30.08
CA THR A 203 12.52 30.94 30.79
C THR A 203 13.26 29.82 31.53
N LEU A 204 14.33 29.29 30.94
CA LEU A 204 15.18 28.25 31.55
C LEU A 204 16.16 28.83 32.58
N ASP A 205 16.69 30.03 32.31
CA ASP A 205 17.61 30.74 33.20
C ASP A 205 16.92 31.16 34.51
N VAL A 206 15.68 31.67 34.43
CA VAL A 206 14.83 31.95 35.61
C VAL A 206 14.59 30.69 36.44
N ALA A 207 14.45 29.54 35.78
CA ALA A 207 14.30 28.25 36.43
C ALA A 207 15.61 27.69 37.00
N GLN A 208 16.76 28.30 36.70
CA GLN A 208 18.10 27.82 37.06
C GLN A 208 18.37 26.38 36.58
N VAL A 209 17.81 26.02 35.42
CA VAL A 209 18.04 24.71 34.81
C VAL A 209 19.30 24.76 33.97
N LYS A 210 20.15 23.73 34.06
CA LYS A 210 21.30 23.58 33.16
C LYS A 210 20.82 22.95 31.85
N TYR A 211 21.23 23.50 30.72
CA TYR A 211 20.85 22.98 29.41
C TYR A 211 21.98 23.18 28.38
N VAL A 212 21.93 22.38 27.32
CA VAL A 212 22.63 22.64 26.06
C VAL A 212 21.61 23.15 25.03
N THR A 213 22.03 24.04 24.13
CA THR A 213 21.21 24.53 23.02
C THR A 213 21.78 24.02 21.70
N VAL A 214 20.93 23.38 20.90
CA VAL A 214 21.23 23.03 19.52
C VAL A 214 20.35 23.83 18.57
N LYS A 215 20.89 24.14 17.40
CA LYS A 215 20.27 25.01 16.39
C LYS A 215 20.34 24.39 15.00
N SER A 216 19.25 24.51 14.27
CA SER A 216 19.10 24.18 12.84
C SER A 216 18.75 25.44 12.04
N GLU A 217 18.39 25.30 10.77
CA GLU A 217 18.01 26.42 9.91
C GLU A 217 16.81 27.20 10.49
N HIS A 218 15.79 26.49 10.98
CA HIS A 218 14.54 27.08 11.44
C HIS A 218 14.30 26.93 12.96
N PHE A 219 14.94 25.97 13.62
CA PHE A 219 14.57 25.58 14.98
C PHE A 219 15.71 25.70 15.99
N LEU A 220 15.34 26.03 17.22
CA LEU A 220 16.18 25.98 18.42
C LEU A 220 15.61 24.93 19.38
N LEU A 221 16.48 24.09 19.94
CA LEU A 221 16.10 23.08 20.91
C LEU A 221 17.07 23.08 22.10
N HIS A 222 16.51 23.25 23.29
CA HIS A 222 17.20 23.15 24.57
C HIS A 222 16.93 21.79 25.22
N GLY A 223 17.91 21.24 25.91
CA GLY A 223 17.71 20.00 26.67
C GLY A 223 18.91 19.60 27.51
N ASP A 224 18.89 18.36 28.00
CA ASP A 224 19.97 17.79 28.81
C ASP A 224 21.27 17.69 28.00
N ALA A 225 22.40 18.12 28.57
CA ALA A 225 23.70 18.06 27.90
C ALA A 225 24.10 16.62 27.51
N GLU A 226 23.73 15.65 28.34
CA GLU A 226 23.95 14.23 28.11
C GLU A 226 23.04 13.61 27.03
N GLN A 227 22.08 14.37 26.49
CA GLN A 227 21.23 14.00 25.38
C GLN A 227 21.56 14.77 24.08
N GLU A 228 22.68 15.50 24.02
CA GLU A 228 23.02 16.39 22.88
C GLU A 228 22.89 15.73 21.51
N SER A 229 23.37 14.48 21.36
CA SER A 229 23.26 13.74 20.10
C SER A 229 21.80 13.50 19.67
N PHE A 230 20.92 13.19 20.62
CA PHE A 230 19.50 13.00 20.37
C PHE A 230 18.77 14.33 20.12
N LEU A 231 19.17 15.42 20.80
CA LEU A 231 18.64 16.75 20.50
C LEU A 231 18.98 17.17 19.06
N LYS A 232 20.20 16.91 18.60
CA LYS A 232 20.58 17.15 17.20
C LYS A 232 19.73 16.36 16.23
N GLN A 233 19.57 15.05 16.48
CA GLN A 233 18.72 14.20 15.65
C GLN A 233 17.24 14.63 15.67
N ALA A 234 16.74 15.11 16.80
CA ALA A 234 15.38 15.65 16.90
C ALA A 234 15.20 16.89 16.02
N LEU A 235 16.18 17.80 15.97
CA LEU A 235 16.11 18.95 15.05
C LEU A 235 16.18 18.54 13.58
N VAL A 236 16.93 17.49 13.23
CA VAL A 236 16.87 16.93 11.86
C VAL A 236 15.44 16.48 11.52
N TRP A 237 14.74 15.81 12.45
CA TRP A 237 13.33 15.43 12.25
C TRP A 237 12.37 16.62 12.19
N ALA A 238 12.62 17.68 12.96
CA ALA A 238 11.86 18.92 12.89
C ALA A 238 12.00 19.55 11.49
N GLU A 239 13.23 19.67 10.97
CA GLU A 239 13.50 20.19 9.62
C GLU A 239 12.84 19.35 8.53
N ARG A 240 12.98 18.02 8.58
CA ARG A 240 12.30 17.09 7.66
C ARG A 240 10.79 17.32 7.66
N THR A 241 10.19 17.40 8.84
CA THR A 241 8.74 17.64 8.99
C THR A 241 8.34 18.99 8.38
N ALA A 242 9.13 20.03 8.62
CA ALA A 242 8.88 21.37 8.13
C ALA A 242 8.95 21.46 6.59
N ARG A 243 9.68 20.55 5.93
CA ARG A 243 9.67 20.41 4.46
C ARG A 243 8.54 19.52 3.93
N VAL A 244 7.97 18.64 4.74
CA VAL A 244 6.80 17.80 4.38
C VAL A 244 5.49 18.57 4.53
N THR A 245 5.35 19.40 5.57
CA THR A 245 4.09 20.10 5.87
C THR A 245 3.54 20.97 4.72
N PRO A 246 4.35 21.67 3.88
CA PRO A 246 3.83 22.44 2.74
C PRO A 246 3.26 21.57 1.61
N VAL A 247 3.59 20.27 1.58
CA VAL A 247 2.98 19.33 0.61
C VAL A 247 1.59 18.89 1.10
N ALA A 248 1.43 18.74 2.41
CA ALA A 248 0.16 18.38 3.03
C ALA A 248 -0.83 19.56 3.06
N PHE A 249 -0.35 20.78 3.28
CA PHE A 249 -1.19 21.97 3.44
C PHE A 249 -0.91 23.00 2.33
N PRO A 250 -1.94 23.49 1.62
CA PRO A 250 -1.77 24.42 0.50
C PRO A 250 -1.53 25.88 0.93
N TRP A 251 -1.41 26.16 2.22
CA TRP A 251 -1.22 27.51 2.74
C TRP A 251 0.19 27.70 3.31
N GLU A 252 0.63 28.95 3.31
CA GLU A 252 1.86 29.33 3.98
C GLU A 252 1.65 29.38 5.49
N ALA A 253 2.63 28.88 6.24
CA ALA A 253 2.69 29.01 7.68
C ALA A 253 4.10 29.42 8.11
N ARG A 254 4.20 29.99 9.31
CA ARG A 254 5.49 30.40 9.86
C ARG A 254 6.35 29.15 10.09
N MET A 255 7.51 29.14 9.47
CA MET A 255 8.55 28.14 9.72
C MET A 255 9.35 28.53 10.96
N GLY A 256 9.69 27.54 11.77
CA GLY A 256 10.53 27.69 12.95
C GLY A 256 9.79 27.66 14.28
N GLY A 257 10.58 27.48 15.34
CA GLY A 257 10.08 27.28 16.69
C GLY A 257 11.22 27.08 17.68
N GLU A 258 10.93 27.34 18.95
CA GLU A 258 11.85 27.13 20.05
C GLU A 258 11.26 26.08 20.99
N PHE A 259 12.08 25.08 21.32
CA PHE A 259 11.67 23.91 22.09
C PHE A 259 12.59 23.73 23.30
N ALA A 260 12.05 23.23 24.41
CA ALA A 260 12.82 22.83 25.58
C ALA A 260 12.35 21.47 26.07
N TYR A 261 13.13 20.42 25.77
CA TYR A 261 12.79 19.05 26.11
C TYR A 261 13.85 18.44 27.03
N PHE A 262 13.39 17.98 28.18
CA PHE A 262 14.21 17.35 29.19
C PHE A 262 13.74 15.93 29.44
N THR A 263 14.64 15.06 29.89
CA THR A 263 14.30 13.67 30.20
C THR A 263 13.46 13.60 31.48
N SER A 264 13.78 14.44 32.47
CA SER A 264 13.16 14.43 33.79
C SER A 264 11.86 15.24 33.88
N LYS A 265 10.80 14.62 34.40
CA LYS A 265 9.55 15.30 34.75
C LYS A 265 9.73 16.33 35.88
N ASP A 266 10.75 16.18 36.73
CA ASP A 266 11.02 17.15 37.79
C ASP A 266 11.63 18.44 37.24
N VAL A 267 12.48 18.36 36.21
CA VAL A 267 13.00 19.55 35.51
C VAL A 267 11.86 20.32 34.85
N TYR A 268 10.95 19.62 34.17
CA TYR A 268 9.72 20.22 33.63
C TYR A 268 8.91 20.95 34.72
N LYS A 269 8.65 20.30 35.87
CA LYS A 269 7.93 20.90 37.00
C LYS A 269 8.67 22.10 37.59
N GLN A 270 10.00 22.05 37.66
CA GLN A 270 10.85 23.16 38.11
C GLN A 270 10.68 24.38 37.21
N ILE A 271 10.73 24.19 35.89
CA ILE A 271 10.55 25.27 34.90
C ILE A 271 9.18 25.92 35.05
N LEU A 272 8.11 25.12 35.17
CA LEU A 272 6.76 25.65 35.34
C LEU A 272 6.59 26.40 36.66
N LYS A 273 7.12 25.88 37.77
CA LYS A 273 7.04 26.55 39.08
C LYS A 273 7.80 27.87 39.10
N ALA A 274 9.00 27.90 38.51
CA ALA A 274 9.80 29.12 38.44
C ALA A 274 9.13 30.22 37.60
N ASN A 275 8.32 29.83 36.62
CA ASN A 275 7.59 30.72 35.73
C ASN A 275 6.08 30.77 36.05
N ALA A 276 5.70 30.57 37.31
CA ALA A 276 4.29 30.43 37.73
C ALA A 276 3.39 31.59 37.28
N ASN A 277 3.91 32.81 37.25
CA ASN A 277 3.20 34.01 36.80
C ASN A 277 2.82 33.98 35.30
N ARG A 278 3.44 33.12 34.50
CA ARG A 278 3.24 32.98 33.05
C ARG A 278 2.54 31.67 32.68
N VAL A 279 2.19 30.84 33.66
CA VAL A 279 1.60 29.50 33.46
C VAL A 279 0.17 29.48 33.99
N PRO A 280 -0.86 29.53 33.13
CA PRO A 280 -2.24 29.35 33.58
C PRO A 280 -2.46 27.93 34.09
N ASP A 281 -3.32 27.78 35.09
CA ASP A 281 -3.71 26.51 35.71
C ASP A 281 -2.51 25.67 36.18
N LEU A 282 -1.48 26.33 36.73
CA LEU A 282 -0.21 25.72 37.11
C LEU A 282 -0.38 24.42 37.93
N THR A 283 -1.22 24.43 38.97
CA THR A 283 -1.44 23.25 39.82
C THR A 283 -1.91 22.05 38.99
N TRP A 284 -2.86 22.28 38.08
CA TRP A 284 -3.37 21.23 37.22
C TRP A 284 -2.29 20.70 36.27
N LYS A 285 -1.51 21.60 35.64
CA LYS A 285 -0.44 21.22 34.70
C LYS A 285 0.67 20.42 35.39
N LEU A 286 1.07 20.80 36.60
CA LEU A 286 2.09 20.09 37.38
C LEU A 286 1.68 18.64 37.69
N GLU A 287 0.39 18.39 37.86
CA GLU A 287 -0.17 17.08 38.19
C GLU A 287 -0.47 16.22 36.95
N ASN A 288 -1.01 16.82 35.89
CA ASN A 288 -1.70 16.08 34.82
C ASN A 288 -1.05 16.20 33.43
N THR A 289 0.06 16.94 33.32
CA THR A 289 0.72 17.16 32.02
C THR A 289 2.21 16.89 32.06
N SER A 290 2.76 16.51 30.90
CA SER A 290 4.20 16.40 30.66
C SER A 290 4.66 17.37 29.57
N THR A 291 3.77 18.22 29.05
CA THR A 291 4.09 19.27 28.06
C THR A 291 3.31 20.55 28.36
N SER A 292 3.85 21.71 28.01
CA SER A 292 3.19 23.02 28.10
C SER A 292 3.89 24.01 27.17
N SER A 293 3.44 25.25 27.12
CA SER A 293 4.11 26.36 26.43
C SER A 293 4.24 27.57 27.34
N ILE A 294 5.36 28.30 27.27
CA ILE A 294 5.57 29.57 27.97
C ILE A 294 6.17 30.57 26.98
N GLY A 295 5.45 31.64 26.64
CA GLY A 295 5.97 32.71 25.79
C GLY A 295 6.48 32.27 24.41
N GLY A 296 5.86 31.24 23.81
CA GLY A 296 6.28 30.68 22.52
C GLY A 296 7.28 29.51 22.61
N LEU A 297 7.90 29.28 23.78
CA LEU A 297 8.72 28.11 24.05
C LEU A 297 7.83 26.91 24.34
N ALA A 298 7.91 25.85 23.53
CA ALA A 298 7.25 24.58 23.86
C ALA A 298 8.14 23.77 24.80
N ILE A 299 7.61 23.39 25.96
CA ILE A 299 8.38 22.78 27.05
C ILE A 299 7.81 21.40 27.35
N GLY A 300 8.65 20.39 27.52
CA GLY A 300 8.16 19.06 27.90
C GLY A 300 9.18 18.17 28.58
N ALA A 301 8.64 17.20 29.33
CA ALA A 301 9.37 16.03 29.81
C ALA A 301 9.16 14.89 28.81
N THR A 302 10.25 14.35 28.28
CA THR A 302 10.20 13.35 27.21
C THR A 302 10.42 11.93 27.71
N GLU A 303 11.10 11.73 28.83
CA GLU A 303 11.43 10.40 29.41
C GLU A 303 12.34 9.51 28.54
N ASN A 304 12.22 9.55 27.21
CA ASN A 304 13.05 8.82 26.26
C ASN A 304 13.14 9.54 24.89
N THR A 305 14.09 9.08 24.08
CA THR A 305 14.40 9.64 22.76
C THR A 305 13.24 9.59 21.76
N GLN A 306 12.39 8.57 21.80
CA GLN A 306 11.30 8.43 20.82
C GLN A 306 10.20 9.46 21.07
N VAL A 307 9.92 9.73 22.35
CA VAL A 307 9.01 10.79 22.76
C VAL A 307 9.55 12.16 22.40
N LEU A 308 10.87 12.38 22.52
CA LEU A 308 11.51 13.60 22.02
C LEU A 308 11.27 13.81 20.51
N PHE A 309 11.42 12.76 19.71
CA PHE A 309 11.19 12.84 18.26
C PHE A 309 9.72 13.07 17.91
N ASP A 310 8.78 12.39 18.56
CA ASP A 310 7.34 12.65 18.41
C ASP A 310 7.02 14.11 18.74
N ALA A 311 7.54 14.64 19.85
CA ALA A 311 7.25 15.99 20.31
C ALA A 311 7.66 17.07 19.30
N VAL A 312 8.86 16.99 18.71
CA VAL A 312 9.32 17.97 17.71
C VAL A 312 8.50 17.88 16.42
N VAL A 313 8.27 16.68 15.88
CA VAL A 313 7.46 16.48 14.65
C VAL A 313 6.05 17.00 14.86
N ARG A 314 5.44 16.65 15.99
CA ARG A 314 4.09 17.08 16.37
C ARG A 314 3.98 18.59 16.45
N ASN A 315 4.92 19.27 17.11
CA ASN A 315 4.84 20.73 17.27
C ASN A 315 5.07 21.46 15.94
N VAL A 316 5.94 20.97 15.08
CA VAL A 316 6.10 21.51 13.72
C VAL A 316 4.81 21.35 12.91
N ALA A 317 4.20 20.16 12.92
CA ALA A 317 2.95 19.90 12.21
C ALA A 317 1.80 20.78 12.71
N LYS A 318 1.64 20.90 14.04
CA LYS A 318 0.63 21.75 14.66
C LYS A 318 0.82 23.23 14.32
N ALA A 319 2.06 23.72 14.40
CA ALA A 319 2.39 25.11 14.05
C ALA A 319 2.09 25.41 12.59
N HIS A 320 2.28 24.45 11.69
CA HIS A 320 1.97 24.63 10.27
C HIS A 320 0.47 24.50 9.96
N ALA A 321 -0.23 23.57 10.61
CA ALA A 321 -1.65 23.33 10.42
C ALA A 321 -2.54 24.49 10.94
N LEU A 322 -2.08 25.18 11.99
CA LEU A 322 -2.76 26.34 12.61
C LEU A 322 -4.17 26.02 13.13
N PHE A 323 -4.41 24.79 13.57
CA PHE A 323 -5.68 24.39 14.20
C PHE A 323 -5.70 24.78 15.69
N GLY A 324 -6.76 25.47 16.10
CA GLY A 324 -6.95 25.92 17.49
C GLY A 324 -7.84 24.99 18.32
N SER A 325 -8.68 24.16 17.71
CA SER A 325 -9.51 23.20 18.44
C SER A 325 -8.70 22.01 18.94
N ASP A 326 -8.97 21.55 20.16
CA ASP A 326 -8.22 20.47 20.81
C ASP A 326 -8.22 19.19 19.96
N ALA A 327 -9.38 18.82 19.42
CA ALA A 327 -9.52 17.62 18.59
C ALA A 327 -8.67 17.69 17.33
N LEU A 328 -8.73 18.79 16.56
CA LEU A 328 -8.00 18.86 15.29
C LEU A 328 -6.49 19.08 15.51
N ASN A 329 -6.14 19.87 16.53
CA ASN A 329 -4.75 20.10 16.92
C ASN A 329 -4.08 18.79 17.38
N GLU A 330 -4.73 17.99 18.23
CA GLU A 330 -4.21 16.68 18.62
C GLU A 330 -4.19 15.69 17.45
N GLY A 331 -5.28 15.62 16.68
CA GLY A 331 -5.43 14.70 15.55
C GLY A 331 -4.39 14.89 14.46
N ILE A 332 -4.09 16.14 14.10
CA ILE A 332 -3.07 16.42 13.08
C ILE A 332 -1.66 16.12 13.58
N GLY A 333 -1.42 16.33 14.87
CA GLY A 333 -0.17 15.92 15.53
C GLY A 333 0.08 14.42 15.38
N HIS A 334 -0.91 13.59 15.72
CA HIS A 334 -0.84 12.14 15.53
C HIS A 334 -0.79 11.71 14.06
N THR A 335 -1.37 12.51 13.16
CA THR A 335 -1.32 12.21 11.73
C THR A 335 0.12 12.28 11.23
N PHE A 336 0.84 13.37 11.54
CA PHE A 336 2.22 13.56 11.08
C PHE A 336 3.22 12.65 11.75
N VAL A 337 3.10 12.40 13.07
CA VAL A 337 3.99 11.45 13.76
C VAL A 337 3.81 10.05 13.15
N GLY A 338 2.56 9.62 12.91
CA GLY A 338 2.25 8.39 12.21
C GLY A 338 2.85 8.31 10.82
N MET A 339 2.83 9.41 10.05
CA MET A 339 3.43 9.45 8.71
C MET A 339 4.96 9.41 8.71
N MET A 340 5.60 10.15 9.62
CA MET A 340 7.06 10.29 9.66
C MET A 340 7.75 9.05 10.23
N PHE A 341 7.11 8.35 11.17
CA PHE A 341 7.73 7.24 11.90
C PHE A 341 7.02 5.89 11.72
N ASN A 342 5.85 5.86 11.06
CA ASN A 342 4.96 4.71 11.08
C ASN A 342 4.64 4.24 12.52
N ASN A 343 4.56 5.20 13.46
CA ASN A 343 4.34 4.98 14.88
C ASN A 343 3.67 6.20 15.53
N ASN A 344 2.81 6.02 16.54
CA ASN A 344 2.22 7.11 17.31
C ASN A 344 2.44 6.83 18.79
N ARG A 345 3.22 7.68 19.50
CA ARG A 345 3.72 7.30 20.83
C ARG A 345 3.43 8.26 21.98
N LEU A 346 3.09 9.53 21.71
CA LEU A 346 2.71 10.50 22.75
C LEU A 346 1.21 10.72 22.87
N PHE A 347 0.70 10.76 24.10
CA PHE A 347 -0.57 11.41 24.47
C PHE A 347 -0.27 12.80 25.06
N ALA A 348 -1.07 13.81 24.70
CA ALA A 348 -0.80 15.18 25.15
C ALA A 348 -1.20 15.45 26.62
N VAL A 349 -2.13 14.67 27.17
CA VAL A 349 -2.72 14.88 28.51
C VAL A 349 -3.03 13.52 29.16
N ASP A 350 -2.61 13.33 30.43
CA ASP A 350 -3.12 12.25 31.28
C ASP A 350 -4.52 12.64 31.81
N LEU A 351 -5.51 11.75 31.64
CA LEU A 351 -6.93 12.02 31.90
C LEU A 351 -7.21 12.47 33.36
N LYS A 352 -8.06 13.50 33.52
CA LYS A 352 -8.37 14.13 34.83
C LYS A 352 -9.33 13.31 35.73
N LYS A 353 -9.85 12.15 35.32
CA LYS A 353 -10.67 11.25 36.18
C LYS A 353 -11.08 9.97 35.41
N GLN A 354 -10.63 8.80 35.87
CA GLN A 354 -11.25 7.49 35.57
C GLN A 354 -12.50 7.30 36.47
N GLU A 355 -13.46 8.21 36.42
CA GLU A 355 -14.75 8.01 37.06
C GLU A 355 -15.85 8.13 36.00
N GLY A 356 -16.22 6.99 35.42
CA GLY A 356 -17.55 6.82 34.84
C GLY A 356 -17.73 7.01 33.33
N THR A 357 -16.81 6.52 32.49
CA THR A 357 -17.16 6.24 31.08
C THR A 357 -17.12 4.74 30.84
N THR A 358 -18.10 4.21 30.11
CA THR A 358 -18.30 2.79 29.77
C THR A 358 -17.26 2.22 28.81
N ALA A 359 -16.04 2.76 28.82
CA ALA A 359 -14.91 2.04 28.28
C ALA A 359 -14.74 0.78 29.14
N SER A 360 -14.83 -0.37 28.49
CA SER A 360 -14.60 -1.69 29.07
C SER A 360 -13.34 -1.70 29.94
N GLU A 361 -13.27 -2.64 30.89
CA GLU A 361 -12.08 -3.04 31.68
C GLU A 361 -10.87 -3.51 30.82
N GLU A 362 -10.67 -2.93 29.63
CA GLU A 362 -9.45 -2.91 28.83
C GLU A 362 -8.50 -1.79 29.29
N ASP A 363 -8.63 -1.32 30.54
CA ASP A 363 -7.64 -0.52 31.28
C ASP A 363 -6.37 -1.33 31.59
N ARG A 364 -5.88 -2.11 30.62
CA ARG A 364 -4.48 -2.52 30.63
C ARG A 364 -3.67 -1.29 30.32
N GLU A 365 -2.59 -1.09 31.09
CA GLU A 365 -1.47 -0.21 30.76
C GLU A 365 -1.32 -0.12 29.23
N TYR A 366 -1.82 0.97 28.65
CA TYR A 366 -1.69 1.24 27.22
C TYR A 366 -0.22 1.59 27.00
N THR A 367 0.60 0.55 26.91
CA THR A 367 1.94 0.62 26.35
C THR A 367 1.78 1.08 24.91
N SER A 368 2.00 2.38 24.70
CA SER A 368 2.20 3.08 23.42
C SER A 368 1.95 2.21 22.17
N PRO A 369 0.70 2.12 21.67
CA PRO A 369 0.35 1.12 20.67
C PRO A 369 1.08 1.39 19.35
N ASN A 370 1.59 0.34 18.71
CA ASN A 370 2.06 0.41 17.32
C ASN A 370 0.97 1.00 16.40
N PHE A 371 1.35 1.72 15.34
CA PHE A 371 0.44 2.40 14.41
C PHE A 371 -0.56 1.44 13.75
N ASP A 372 -0.18 0.18 13.55
CA ASP A 372 -1.08 -0.87 13.06
C ASP A 372 -2.27 -1.13 14.00
N VAL A 373 -2.06 -0.98 15.32
CA VAL A 373 -3.14 -1.07 16.31
C VAL A 373 -4.11 0.11 16.13
N TRP A 374 -3.60 1.32 15.92
CA TRP A 374 -4.43 2.50 15.66
C TRP A 374 -5.24 2.33 14.36
N LYS A 375 -4.63 1.84 13.29
CA LYS A 375 -5.33 1.53 12.03
C LYS A 375 -6.44 0.49 12.25
N ASN A 376 -6.19 -0.55 13.05
CA ASN A 376 -7.20 -1.55 13.39
C ASN A 376 -8.33 -0.95 14.23
N LEU A 377 -8.02 -0.09 15.20
CA LEU A 377 -9.04 0.60 16.01
C LEU A 377 -9.89 1.55 15.15
N ALA A 378 -9.29 2.27 14.20
CA ALA A 378 -10.03 3.10 13.25
C ALA A 378 -10.90 2.26 12.30
N LEU A 379 -10.40 1.12 11.82
CA LEU A 379 -11.18 0.15 11.05
C LEU A 379 -12.39 -0.38 11.86
N GLU A 380 -12.17 -0.81 13.10
CA GLU A 380 -13.26 -1.27 13.98
C GLU A 380 -14.28 -0.16 14.20
N MET A 381 -13.83 1.07 14.45
CA MET A 381 -14.70 2.22 14.63
C MET A 381 -15.51 2.55 13.37
N ALA A 382 -14.91 2.45 12.18
CA ALA A 382 -15.59 2.65 10.91
C ALA A 382 -16.69 1.59 10.66
N TRP A 383 -16.55 0.40 11.25
CA TRP A 383 -17.57 -0.65 11.20
C TRP A 383 -18.64 -0.56 12.31
N LYS A 384 -18.45 0.27 13.35
CA LYS A 384 -19.47 0.43 14.40
C LYS A 384 -20.73 1.08 13.82
N LEU A 385 -21.85 0.41 14.03
CA LEU A 385 -23.19 0.93 13.69
C LEU A 385 -23.69 1.92 14.77
N THR A 386 -23.48 1.59 16.05
CA THR A 386 -23.87 2.39 17.22
C THR A 386 -22.67 2.52 18.16
N GLY A 387 -22.37 3.74 18.65
CA GLY A 387 -21.25 3.99 19.55
C GLY A 387 -19.89 4.22 18.86
N GLY A 388 -19.87 4.55 17.57
CA GLY A 388 -18.73 5.26 16.97
C GLY A 388 -18.78 6.74 17.34
N VAL A 389 -17.66 7.45 17.20
CA VAL A 389 -17.60 8.92 17.39
C VAL A 389 -17.89 9.58 16.05
N PRO A 390 -19.04 10.25 15.85
CA PRO A 390 -19.30 10.99 14.63
C PRO A 390 -18.37 12.21 14.52
N ALA A 391 -18.02 12.64 13.31
CA ALA A 391 -17.11 13.77 13.10
C ALA A 391 -17.61 15.05 13.80
N ILE A 392 -18.92 15.21 13.89
CA ILE A 392 -19.54 16.36 14.56
C ILE A 392 -19.08 16.49 16.02
N ASP A 393 -18.92 15.38 16.74
CA ASP A 393 -18.58 15.38 18.17
C ASP A 393 -17.16 15.92 18.44
N LEU A 394 -16.29 15.89 17.43
CA LEU A 394 -14.95 16.47 17.51
C LEU A 394 -14.99 17.98 17.80
N ALA A 395 -16.06 18.68 17.42
CA ALA A 395 -16.23 20.11 17.66
C ALA A 395 -16.26 20.49 19.15
N TRP A 396 -16.71 19.57 20.00
CA TRP A 396 -16.88 19.81 21.44
C TRP A 396 -16.00 18.94 22.32
N CYS A 397 -15.01 18.27 21.73
CA CYS A 397 -13.97 17.61 22.51
C CYS A 397 -13.11 18.67 23.22
N ASP A 398 -12.73 18.35 24.46
CA ASP A 398 -11.79 19.09 25.29
C ASP A 398 -10.64 18.13 25.61
N ALA A 399 -9.40 18.61 25.47
CA ALA A 399 -8.20 17.81 25.75
C ALA A 399 -8.22 17.20 27.16
N ALA A 400 -8.85 17.85 28.15
CA ALA A 400 -8.92 17.36 29.52
C ALA A 400 -9.86 16.16 29.74
N THR A 401 -10.84 15.97 28.84
CA THR A 401 -11.87 14.90 28.91
C THR A 401 -11.89 14.01 27.66
N PHE A 402 -10.86 14.11 26.84
CA PHE A 402 -10.76 13.48 25.52
C PHE A 402 -10.70 11.96 25.63
N THR A 403 -11.75 11.26 25.21
CA THR A 403 -11.76 9.79 25.29
C THR A 403 -10.84 9.16 24.24
N ASN A 404 -10.40 7.93 24.49
CA ASN A 404 -9.56 7.19 23.52
C ASN A 404 -10.25 7.03 22.16
N GLU A 405 -11.56 6.79 22.13
CA GLU A 405 -12.31 6.69 20.87
C GLU A 405 -12.36 8.04 20.14
N GLN A 406 -12.58 9.14 20.86
CA GLN A 406 -12.56 10.47 20.25
C GLN A 406 -11.16 10.81 19.71
N ARG A 407 -10.09 10.36 20.37
CA ARG A 407 -8.71 10.53 19.92
C ARG A 407 -8.40 9.73 18.65
N ILE A 408 -8.80 8.46 18.60
CA ILE A 408 -8.66 7.63 17.39
C ILE A 408 -9.47 8.23 16.24
N LYS A 409 -10.70 8.69 16.50
CA LYS A 409 -11.52 9.39 15.50
C LYS A 409 -10.84 10.66 15.01
N SER A 410 -10.40 11.52 15.92
CA SER A 410 -9.71 12.77 15.61
C SER A 410 -8.50 12.55 14.70
N TRP A 411 -7.60 11.63 15.06
CA TRP A 411 -6.45 11.27 14.23
C TRP A 411 -6.86 10.76 12.84
N SER A 412 -7.69 9.72 12.81
CA SER A 412 -8.06 9.03 11.57
C SER A 412 -8.89 9.92 10.63
N PHE A 413 -9.66 10.85 11.20
CA PHE A 413 -10.41 11.87 10.46
C PHE A 413 -9.49 12.95 9.91
N CYS A 414 -8.53 13.45 10.71
CA CYS A 414 -7.51 14.38 10.22
C CYS A 414 -6.69 13.76 9.07
N ASP A 415 -6.26 12.50 9.19
CA ASP A 415 -5.52 11.80 8.12
C ASP A 415 -6.35 11.72 6.82
N TYR A 416 -7.60 11.27 6.91
CA TYR A 416 -8.48 11.20 5.75
C TYR A 416 -8.74 12.58 5.13
N VAL A 417 -9.20 13.57 5.91
CA VAL A 417 -9.61 14.86 5.37
C VAL A 417 -8.41 15.65 4.84
N MET A 418 -7.22 15.52 5.44
CA MET A 418 -6.01 16.12 4.90
C MET A 418 -5.64 15.57 3.50
N ARG A 419 -5.90 14.28 3.25
CA ARG A 419 -5.73 13.68 1.91
C ARG A 419 -6.85 14.05 0.95
N ARG A 420 -8.07 14.28 1.44
CA ARG A 420 -9.22 14.72 0.63
C ARG A 420 -9.06 16.18 0.21
N ASP A 421 -9.13 17.06 1.20
CA ASP A 421 -9.06 18.51 1.08
C ASP A 421 -8.76 19.12 2.46
N PRO A 422 -7.52 19.55 2.73
CA PRO A 422 -7.12 20.08 4.03
C PRO A 422 -7.81 21.42 4.36
N GLU A 423 -8.39 22.13 3.39
CA GLU A 423 -9.19 23.33 3.66
C GLU A 423 -10.46 23.02 4.43
N LEU A 424 -10.99 21.80 4.30
CA LEU A 424 -12.15 21.36 5.07
C LEU A 424 -11.83 21.30 6.58
N LEU A 425 -10.64 20.83 6.96
CA LEU A 425 -10.20 20.85 8.36
C LEU A 425 -10.07 22.29 8.87
N ARG A 426 -9.51 23.19 8.05
CA ARG A 426 -9.35 24.61 8.42
C ARG A 426 -10.69 25.32 8.60
N LYS A 427 -11.66 25.06 7.72
CA LYS A 427 -13.04 25.57 7.85
C LYS A 427 -13.71 25.01 9.11
N PHE A 428 -13.59 23.70 9.34
CA PHE A 428 -14.15 23.04 10.50
C PHE A 428 -13.59 23.64 11.80
N ASP A 429 -12.27 23.81 11.88
CA ASP A 429 -11.58 24.42 13.03
C ASP A 429 -12.07 25.84 13.34
N ARG A 430 -12.14 26.72 12.33
CA ARG A 430 -12.62 28.09 12.51
C ARG A 430 -14.04 28.13 13.06
N MET A 431 -14.93 27.32 12.50
CA MET A 431 -16.31 27.22 12.97
C MET A 431 -16.39 26.73 14.41
N ILE A 432 -15.54 25.77 14.80
CA ILE A 432 -15.44 25.30 16.20
C ILE A 432 -15.04 26.45 17.11
N LEU A 433 -14.01 27.21 16.74
CA LEU A 433 -13.51 28.34 17.54
C LEU A 433 -14.57 29.44 17.67
N GLU A 434 -15.29 29.77 16.60
CA GLU A 434 -16.39 30.73 16.62
C GLU A 434 -17.54 30.26 17.53
N ALA A 435 -17.93 28.99 17.44
CA ALA A 435 -18.97 28.41 18.31
C ALA A 435 -18.53 28.41 19.78
N LYS A 436 -17.26 28.07 20.08
CA LYS A 436 -16.67 28.12 21.42
C LYS A 436 -16.67 29.56 21.98
N GLN A 437 -16.31 30.56 21.16
CA GLN A 437 -16.34 31.97 21.54
C GLN A 437 -17.76 32.45 21.90
N LYS A 438 -18.77 32.04 21.13
CA LYS A 438 -20.18 32.35 21.40
C LYS A 438 -20.79 31.51 22.53
N ARG A 439 -20.07 30.50 23.04
CA ARG A 439 -20.57 29.48 23.98
C ARG A 439 -21.82 28.75 23.45
N GLU A 440 -21.89 28.55 22.14
CA GLU A 440 -23.01 27.89 21.47
C GLU A 440 -22.70 26.41 21.28
N LYS A 441 -23.49 25.54 21.92
CA LYS A 441 -23.45 24.10 21.68
C LYS A 441 -24.70 23.68 20.93
N LYS A 442 -24.68 23.90 19.61
CA LYS A 442 -25.82 23.65 18.73
C LYS A 442 -25.39 22.77 17.54
N PRO A 443 -25.34 21.43 17.72
CA PRO A 443 -24.78 20.54 16.71
C PRO A 443 -25.50 20.60 15.36
N ILE A 444 -26.84 20.66 15.35
CA ILE A 444 -27.62 20.71 14.10
C ILE A 444 -27.28 21.96 13.29
N GLU A 445 -27.36 23.14 13.92
CA GLU A 445 -27.04 24.42 13.28
C GLU A 445 -25.57 24.46 12.81
N PHE A 446 -24.65 23.88 13.60
CA PHE A 446 -23.25 23.74 13.21
C PHE A 446 -23.10 22.90 11.93
N ALA A 447 -23.76 21.74 11.86
CA ALA A 447 -23.67 20.84 10.71
C ALA A 447 -24.27 21.48 9.44
N GLU A 448 -25.37 22.21 9.57
CA GLU A 448 -26.00 22.97 8.47
C GLU A 448 -25.09 24.09 7.98
N ALA A 449 -24.50 24.86 8.90
CA ALA A 449 -23.56 25.92 8.57
C ALA A 449 -22.30 25.37 7.89
N PHE A 450 -21.76 24.25 8.39
CA PHE A 450 -20.61 23.59 7.77
C PHE A 450 -20.95 23.13 6.36
N THR A 451 -22.09 22.44 6.19
CA THR A 451 -22.54 21.97 4.87
C THR A 451 -22.64 23.12 3.87
N THR A 452 -23.20 24.25 4.30
CA THR A 452 -23.34 25.46 3.47
C THR A 452 -21.99 26.07 3.09
N GLY A 453 -21.04 26.18 4.04
CA GLY A 453 -19.73 26.80 3.79
C GLY A 453 -18.69 25.88 3.14
N ALA A 454 -18.83 24.57 3.30
CA ALA A 454 -17.90 23.56 2.82
C ALA A 454 -18.31 22.93 1.49
N GLY A 455 -19.60 22.98 1.12
CA GLY A 455 -20.13 22.28 -0.05
C GLY A 455 -20.20 20.75 0.11
N VAL A 456 -19.94 20.26 1.32
CA VAL A 456 -19.98 18.85 1.71
C VAL A 456 -20.51 18.75 3.14
N SER A 457 -21.38 17.78 3.41
CA SER A 457 -21.94 17.60 4.76
C SER A 457 -21.00 16.79 5.66
N LEU A 458 -21.11 16.97 6.98
CA LEU A 458 -20.37 16.14 7.94
C LEU A 458 -20.77 14.67 7.85
N VAL A 459 -22.04 14.38 7.54
CA VAL A 459 -22.53 13.01 7.32
C VAL A 459 -21.84 12.38 6.11
N GLN A 460 -21.67 13.13 5.02
CA GLN A 460 -20.93 12.66 3.85
C GLN A 460 -19.45 12.43 4.20
N LEU A 461 -18.80 13.35 4.91
CA LEU A 461 -17.40 13.17 5.31
C LEU A 461 -17.21 11.96 6.23
N ASP A 462 -18.14 11.72 7.15
CA ASP A 462 -18.12 10.50 7.98
C ASP A 462 -18.25 9.24 7.12
N LYS A 463 -19.18 9.22 6.15
CA LYS A 463 -19.34 8.07 5.26
C LYS A 463 -18.11 7.81 4.39
N GLU A 464 -17.50 8.85 3.84
CA GLU A 464 -16.30 8.68 3.02
C GLU A 464 -15.08 8.30 3.87
N TRP A 465 -14.97 8.82 5.10
CA TRP A 465 -13.98 8.36 6.09
C TRP A 465 -14.20 6.88 6.42
N GLU A 466 -15.44 6.45 6.62
CA GLU A 466 -15.77 5.02 6.82
C GLU A 466 -15.32 4.19 5.62
N ASP A 467 -15.63 4.61 4.39
CA ASP A 467 -15.23 3.89 3.18
C ASP A 467 -13.70 3.80 3.05
N PHE A 468 -12.99 4.89 3.37
CA PHE A 468 -11.53 4.93 3.38
C PHE A 468 -10.95 3.90 4.36
N TRP A 469 -11.39 3.91 5.61
CA TRP A 469 -10.84 3.01 6.64
C TRP A 469 -11.28 1.56 6.44
N THR A 470 -12.49 1.34 5.95
CA THR A 470 -13.02 -0.01 5.63
C THR A 470 -12.50 -0.57 4.31
N GLU A 471 -11.64 0.17 3.59
CA GLU A 471 -11.04 -0.24 2.32
C GLU A 471 -12.10 -0.60 1.26
N ALA A 472 -13.13 0.24 1.15
CA ALA A 472 -14.31 -0.04 0.33
C ALA A 472 -14.01 -0.32 -1.14
N THR A 473 -12.88 0.18 -1.65
CA THR A 473 -12.42 0.00 -3.03
C THR A 473 -10.94 -0.43 -3.07
N PRO A 474 -10.44 -0.94 -4.22
CA PRO A 474 -9.02 -1.25 -4.37
C PRO A 474 -8.10 -0.04 -4.14
N VAL A 475 -8.51 1.16 -4.59
CA VAL A 475 -7.71 2.38 -4.42
C VAL A 475 -7.56 2.72 -2.95
N LEU A 476 -8.66 2.74 -2.19
CA LEU A 476 -8.65 3.04 -0.77
C LEU A 476 -7.83 2.00 0.01
N ALA A 477 -7.95 0.72 -0.35
CA ALA A 477 -7.11 -0.35 0.20
C ALA A 477 -5.62 -0.11 -0.05
N ALA A 478 -5.25 0.31 -1.26
CA ALA A 478 -3.87 0.60 -1.62
C ALA A 478 -3.30 1.77 -0.81
N ILE A 479 -4.08 2.86 -0.69
CA ILE A 479 -3.71 4.05 0.08
C ILE A 479 -3.50 3.70 1.56
N ARG A 480 -4.44 2.97 2.19
CA ARG A 480 -4.35 2.61 3.61
C ARG A 480 -3.14 1.70 3.90
N ASN A 481 -2.88 0.75 3.01
CA ASN A 481 -1.81 -0.23 3.17
C ASN A 481 -0.44 0.31 2.73
N ASN A 482 -0.37 1.56 2.24
CA ASN A 482 0.84 2.14 1.65
C ASN A 482 1.48 1.18 0.63
N THR A 483 0.63 0.48 -0.12
CA THR A 483 1.06 -0.41 -1.19
C THR A 483 0.73 0.25 -2.51
N PRO A 484 1.56 0.06 -3.56
CA PRO A 484 1.11 0.40 -4.88
C PRO A 484 -0.18 -0.36 -5.21
N PRO A 485 -1.20 0.27 -5.84
CA PRO A 485 -2.49 -0.38 -6.04
C PRO A 485 -2.43 -1.73 -6.76
N LEU A 486 -1.44 -1.91 -7.63
CA LEU A 486 -1.21 -3.18 -8.31
C LEU A 486 -0.72 -4.32 -7.39
N MET A 487 -0.07 -4.05 -6.25
CA MET A 487 0.24 -5.10 -5.24
C MET A 487 -1.03 -5.71 -4.68
N ALA A 488 -2.06 -4.89 -4.45
CA ALA A 488 -3.31 -5.33 -3.83
C ALA A 488 -4.05 -6.36 -4.70
N ILE A 489 -3.76 -6.40 -6.00
CA ILE A 489 -4.37 -7.31 -6.98
C ILE A 489 -3.38 -8.34 -7.59
N SER A 490 -2.07 -8.24 -7.32
CA SER A 490 -1.07 -9.20 -7.81
C SER A 490 -0.88 -10.35 -6.82
N LYS A 491 -1.50 -11.51 -7.11
CA LYS A 491 -1.54 -12.65 -6.19
C LYS A 491 -0.13 -13.21 -5.92
N GLY A 492 0.40 -12.97 -4.72
CA GLY A 492 1.64 -13.61 -4.26
C GLY A 492 2.92 -13.07 -4.90
N VAL A 493 2.92 -11.79 -5.29
CA VAL A 493 4.08 -11.10 -5.88
C VAL A 493 5.35 -11.22 -5.03
N GLU A 494 5.23 -11.14 -3.71
CA GLU A 494 6.37 -11.26 -2.77
C GLU A 494 7.03 -12.65 -2.86
N LYS A 495 6.22 -13.70 -2.99
CA LYS A 495 6.71 -15.09 -3.10
C LYS A 495 7.39 -15.31 -4.45
N TRP A 496 6.84 -14.75 -5.52
CA TRP A 496 7.47 -14.80 -6.83
C TRP A 496 8.78 -14.02 -6.87
N LEU A 497 8.83 -12.82 -6.28
CA LEU A 497 10.05 -12.04 -6.17
C LEU A 497 11.11 -12.77 -5.35
N ALA A 498 10.73 -13.39 -4.23
CA ALA A 498 11.65 -14.18 -3.41
C ALA A 498 12.23 -15.36 -4.19
N ALA A 499 11.39 -16.16 -4.85
CA ALA A 499 11.84 -17.29 -5.67
C ALA A 499 12.70 -16.85 -6.86
N PHE A 500 12.36 -15.73 -7.50
CA PHE A 500 13.15 -15.15 -8.58
C PHE A 500 14.53 -14.68 -8.08
N ASN A 501 14.59 -14.01 -6.93
CA ASN A 501 15.84 -13.59 -6.32
C ASN A 501 16.70 -14.78 -5.85
N GLU A 502 16.10 -15.87 -5.38
CA GLU A 502 16.80 -17.11 -5.07
C GLU A 502 17.43 -17.71 -6.33
N ALA A 503 16.69 -17.76 -7.44
CA ALA A 503 17.22 -18.24 -8.72
C ALA A 503 18.34 -17.35 -9.26
N ARG A 504 18.25 -16.02 -9.09
CA ARG A 504 19.32 -15.08 -9.44
C ARG A 504 20.57 -15.29 -8.59
N ALA A 505 20.41 -15.44 -7.28
CA ALA A 505 21.53 -15.71 -6.37
C ALA A 505 22.23 -17.03 -6.71
N ALA A 506 21.48 -18.09 -7.07
CA ALA A 506 22.05 -19.35 -7.53
C ALA A 506 22.89 -19.24 -8.82
N ASN A 507 22.69 -18.17 -9.60
CA ASN A 507 23.44 -17.86 -10.82
C ASN A 507 24.41 -16.68 -10.62
N ASN A 508 24.77 -16.37 -9.36
CA ASN A 508 25.70 -15.28 -8.99
C ASN A 508 25.25 -13.88 -9.43
N ALA A 509 23.96 -13.67 -9.66
CA ALA A 509 23.41 -12.35 -10.02
C ALA A 509 22.82 -11.64 -8.80
N ALA A 510 22.93 -10.31 -8.76
CA ALA A 510 22.41 -9.49 -7.67
C ALA A 510 20.89 -9.56 -7.55
N THR A 511 20.36 -9.45 -6.33
CA THR A 511 18.92 -9.36 -6.11
C THR A 511 18.32 -8.06 -6.65
N VAL A 512 17.06 -8.16 -7.07
CA VAL A 512 16.28 -7.08 -7.66
C VAL A 512 15.10 -6.70 -6.78
N ASN A 513 14.65 -5.46 -6.97
CA ASN A 513 13.44 -4.96 -6.34
C ASN A 513 12.24 -5.16 -7.27
N TRP A 514 11.05 -5.27 -6.69
CA TRP A 514 9.82 -5.26 -7.47
C TRP A 514 9.34 -3.83 -7.74
N SER A 515 8.79 -3.59 -8.94
CA SER A 515 8.18 -2.31 -9.32
C SER A 515 6.73 -2.49 -9.74
N SER A 516 5.84 -1.78 -9.06
CA SER A 516 4.41 -1.71 -9.39
C SER A 516 4.16 -1.09 -10.76
N GLN A 517 4.87 -0.01 -11.08
CA GLN A 517 4.72 0.72 -12.33
C GLN A 517 5.05 -0.18 -13.53
N LEU A 518 6.13 -0.97 -13.42
CA LEU A 518 6.50 -1.94 -14.46
C LEU A 518 5.51 -3.11 -14.53
N SER A 519 4.85 -3.41 -13.41
CA SER A 519 3.89 -4.50 -13.34
C SER A 519 2.54 -4.15 -13.99
N THR A 520 2.23 -2.88 -14.26
CA THR A 520 0.96 -2.48 -14.90
C THR A 520 0.79 -3.13 -16.28
N ARG A 521 1.84 -3.13 -17.11
CA ARG A 521 1.80 -3.82 -18.42
C ARG A 521 1.79 -5.34 -18.28
N CYS A 522 2.41 -5.87 -17.23
CA CYS A 522 2.34 -7.29 -16.89
C CYS A 522 0.90 -7.71 -16.57
N TYR A 523 0.18 -6.88 -15.80
CA TYR A 523 -1.23 -7.05 -15.47
C TYR A 523 -2.13 -7.06 -16.70
N GLU A 524 -2.02 -6.04 -17.54
CA GLU A 524 -2.78 -5.94 -18.79
C GLU A 524 -2.59 -7.18 -19.66
N HIS A 525 -1.34 -7.63 -19.83
CA HIS A 525 -1.03 -8.76 -20.67
C HIS A 525 -1.46 -10.10 -20.06
N ALA A 526 -1.31 -10.30 -18.75
CA ALA A 526 -1.79 -11.49 -18.07
C ALA A 526 -3.33 -11.61 -18.18
N ASN A 527 -4.06 -10.50 -18.06
CA ASN A 527 -5.50 -10.48 -18.26
C ASN A 527 -5.90 -10.74 -19.72
N TYR A 528 -5.14 -10.22 -20.68
CA TYR A 528 -5.32 -10.58 -22.10
C TYR A 528 -5.20 -12.09 -22.33
N LEU A 529 -4.15 -12.73 -21.80
CA LEU A 529 -3.94 -14.19 -21.93
C LEU A 529 -4.95 -15.03 -21.11
N LYS A 530 -5.49 -14.46 -20.03
CA LYS A 530 -6.58 -15.06 -19.25
C LYS A 530 -7.88 -15.07 -20.05
N ALA A 531 -8.22 -13.97 -20.70
CA ALA A 531 -9.41 -13.84 -21.53
C ALA A 531 -9.31 -14.67 -22.82
N ASN A 532 -8.11 -14.77 -23.41
CA ASN A 532 -7.89 -15.38 -24.72
C ASN A 532 -7.05 -16.68 -24.60
N LYS A 533 -7.67 -17.77 -24.13
CA LYS A 533 -6.97 -19.06 -23.96
C LYS A 533 -6.32 -19.62 -25.24
N GLY A 534 -6.87 -19.27 -26.40
CA GLY A 534 -6.32 -19.63 -27.72
C GLY A 534 -5.03 -18.90 -28.08
N GLU A 535 -4.72 -17.80 -27.38
CA GLU A 535 -3.49 -17.02 -27.55
C GLU A 535 -2.40 -17.43 -26.54
N ARG A 536 -2.36 -18.71 -26.17
CA ARG A 536 -1.32 -19.29 -25.32
C ARG A 536 -0.40 -20.19 -26.15
N GLY A 537 0.85 -20.35 -25.71
CA GLY A 537 1.90 -21.06 -26.43
C GLY A 537 3.04 -20.14 -26.85
N VAL A 538 4.17 -20.75 -27.19
CA VAL A 538 5.50 -20.13 -27.38
C VAL A 538 5.51 -18.88 -28.27
N ILE A 539 4.61 -18.78 -29.26
CA ILE A 539 4.48 -17.62 -30.15
C ILE A 539 3.41 -16.65 -29.65
N ALA A 540 2.24 -17.18 -29.33
CA ALA A 540 1.06 -16.37 -29.06
C ALA A 540 1.19 -15.58 -27.74
N GLU A 541 1.99 -16.09 -26.80
CA GLU A 541 2.35 -15.41 -25.56
C GLU A 541 3.13 -14.10 -25.77
N HIS A 542 3.78 -13.91 -26.92
CA HIS A 542 4.59 -12.71 -27.20
C HIS A 542 3.91 -11.74 -28.16
N ARG A 543 2.57 -11.78 -28.24
CA ARG A 543 1.76 -10.85 -29.03
C ARG A 543 0.47 -10.45 -28.33
N GLN A 544 -0.12 -9.35 -28.80
CA GLN A 544 -1.51 -9.01 -28.52
C GLN A 544 -2.22 -8.62 -29.81
N ILE A 545 -3.44 -9.15 -29.97
CA ILE A 545 -4.30 -8.88 -31.12
C ILE A 545 -5.38 -7.88 -30.71
N VAL A 546 -5.48 -6.77 -31.44
CA VAL A 546 -6.42 -5.66 -31.14
C VAL A 546 -7.87 -6.16 -31.13
N ASP A 547 -8.25 -6.98 -32.10
CA ASP A 547 -9.61 -7.53 -32.22
C ASP A 547 -10.00 -8.45 -31.04
N LEU A 548 -9.01 -8.93 -30.27
CA LEU A 548 -9.21 -9.77 -29.08
C LEU A 548 -9.05 -8.96 -27.78
N GLY A 549 -9.15 -7.63 -27.85
CA GLY A 549 -9.01 -6.73 -26.70
C GLY A 549 -7.56 -6.38 -26.35
N GLY A 550 -6.60 -6.66 -27.24
CA GLY A 550 -5.21 -6.23 -27.12
C GLY A 550 -5.00 -4.77 -27.55
N SER A 551 -3.77 -4.28 -27.42
CA SER A 551 -3.39 -2.94 -27.93
C SER A 551 -2.02 -2.96 -28.62
N HIS A 552 -1.72 -1.93 -29.42
CA HIS A 552 -0.40 -1.79 -30.06
C HIS A 552 0.74 -1.73 -29.04
N LEU A 553 0.58 -0.91 -27.99
CA LEU A 553 1.55 -0.82 -26.90
C LEU A 553 1.64 -2.13 -26.10
N GLY A 554 0.50 -2.79 -25.87
CA GLY A 554 0.47 -4.11 -25.24
C GLY A 554 1.17 -5.19 -26.08
N ASN A 555 1.09 -5.10 -27.42
CA ASN A 555 1.81 -5.98 -28.32
C ASN A 555 3.33 -5.75 -28.28
N MET A 556 3.77 -4.48 -28.31
CA MET A 556 5.20 -4.14 -28.14
C MET A 556 5.75 -4.63 -26.80
N PHE A 557 4.96 -4.52 -25.73
CA PHE A 557 5.32 -5.07 -24.43
C PHE A 557 5.42 -6.60 -24.47
N ALA A 558 4.42 -7.29 -25.02
CA ALA A 558 4.37 -8.75 -25.06
C ALA A 558 5.59 -9.38 -25.76
N GLN A 559 6.10 -8.73 -26.83
CA GLN A 559 7.31 -9.17 -27.56
C GLN A 559 8.54 -9.30 -26.65
N MET A 560 8.62 -8.47 -25.61
CA MET A 560 9.79 -8.35 -24.73
C MET A 560 9.53 -8.81 -23.30
N ALA A 561 8.30 -9.17 -22.97
CA ALA A 561 7.94 -9.71 -21.67
C ALA A 561 8.47 -11.15 -21.53
N ILE A 562 8.73 -11.57 -20.29
CA ILE A 562 8.83 -13.00 -19.97
C ILE A 562 7.44 -13.48 -19.59
N VAL A 563 6.97 -14.53 -20.25
CA VAL A 563 5.64 -15.11 -20.02
C VAL A 563 5.76 -16.60 -19.73
N ASP A 564 5.08 -17.05 -18.67
CA ASP A 564 4.93 -18.46 -18.33
C ASP A 564 3.48 -18.75 -17.97
N VAL A 565 2.75 -19.43 -18.87
CA VAL A 565 1.31 -19.74 -18.73
C VAL A 565 1.03 -21.02 -17.96
N GLU A 566 2.07 -21.65 -17.41
CA GLU A 566 1.98 -22.82 -16.53
C GLU A 566 2.63 -22.53 -15.17
N ALA A 567 2.76 -21.25 -14.82
CA ALA A 567 3.41 -20.79 -13.62
C ALA A 567 2.70 -21.31 -12.36
N ASN A 568 3.48 -21.94 -11.48
CA ASN A 568 3.04 -22.39 -10.18
C ASN A 568 4.16 -22.16 -9.16
N GLN A 569 3.82 -21.46 -8.07
CA GLN A 569 4.78 -21.12 -7.01
C GLN A 569 5.42 -22.37 -6.38
N ALA A 570 4.68 -23.46 -6.24
CA ALA A 570 5.21 -24.71 -5.67
C ALA A 570 6.29 -25.35 -6.55
N SER A 571 6.33 -25.02 -7.84
CA SER A 571 7.33 -25.51 -8.80
C SER A 571 8.21 -24.40 -9.37
N ALA A 572 8.27 -23.23 -8.72
CA ALA A 572 9.01 -22.07 -9.20
C ALA A 572 10.49 -22.39 -9.48
N LYS A 573 11.13 -23.20 -8.62
CA LYS A 573 12.52 -23.65 -8.83
C LYS A 573 12.70 -24.37 -10.18
N LYS A 574 11.85 -25.36 -10.48
CA LYS A 574 11.91 -26.10 -11.76
C LYS A 574 11.62 -25.20 -12.96
N MET A 575 10.73 -24.22 -12.79
CA MET A 575 10.43 -23.21 -13.81
C MET A 575 11.66 -22.37 -14.14
N PHE A 576 12.36 -21.85 -13.12
CA PHE A 576 13.60 -21.07 -13.34
C PHE A 576 14.76 -21.92 -13.85
N GLU A 577 14.86 -23.20 -13.46
CA GLU A 577 15.81 -24.16 -14.06
C GLU A 577 15.51 -24.34 -15.57
N ARG A 578 14.23 -24.42 -15.97
CA ARG A 578 13.82 -24.44 -17.39
C ARG A 578 14.18 -23.14 -18.10
N TRP A 579 14.06 -21.98 -17.45
CA TRP A 579 14.42 -20.68 -18.05
C TRP A 579 15.91 -20.59 -18.38
N MET A 580 16.78 -21.28 -17.65
CA MET A 580 18.20 -21.37 -18.01
C MET A 580 18.46 -22.07 -19.35
N LEU A 581 17.48 -22.81 -19.90
CA LEU A 581 17.56 -23.39 -21.25
C LEU A 581 17.16 -22.40 -22.35
N ILE A 582 16.47 -21.30 -22.01
CA ILE A 582 15.89 -20.34 -22.95
C ILE A 582 16.72 -19.04 -22.91
N PRO A 583 17.59 -18.76 -23.90
CA PRO A 583 18.58 -17.68 -23.83
C PRO A 583 18.06 -16.30 -23.41
N GLY A 584 16.93 -15.83 -23.94
CA GLY A 584 16.44 -14.51 -23.54
C GLY A 584 15.61 -14.47 -22.25
N TYR A 585 15.19 -15.63 -21.70
CA TYR A 585 14.67 -15.71 -20.33
C TYR A 585 15.81 -15.84 -19.32
N ARG A 586 16.82 -16.66 -19.65
CA ARG A 586 18.09 -16.81 -18.92
C ARG A 586 18.73 -15.45 -18.63
N ASP A 587 18.68 -14.52 -19.58
CA ASP A 587 19.16 -13.15 -19.43
C ASP A 587 18.74 -12.51 -18.10
N ALA A 588 17.46 -12.61 -17.76
CA ALA A 588 16.91 -12.05 -16.53
C ALA A 588 17.42 -12.74 -15.24
N LEU A 589 18.12 -13.87 -15.33
CA LEU A 589 18.65 -14.62 -14.18
C LEU A 589 20.14 -14.40 -13.95
N VAL A 590 20.91 -13.96 -14.96
CA VAL A 590 22.38 -14.09 -14.92
C VAL A 590 23.15 -12.77 -14.85
N HIS A 591 22.58 -11.63 -15.20
CA HIS A 591 23.31 -10.35 -15.22
C HIS A 591 22.92 -9.36 -14.09
N ASP A 592 23.81 -8.42 -13.80
CA ASP A 592 23.65 -7.43 -12.71
C ASP A 592 23.01 -6.10 -13.11
N PHE A 593 22.70 -5.91 -14.40
CA PHE A 593 22.01 -4.71 -14.91
C PHE A 593 20.52 -4.66 -14.54
N LEU A 594 19.88 -5.78 -14.18
CA LEU A 594 18.49 -5.76 -13.75
C LEU A 594 18.42 -5.20 -12.33
N ARG A 595 17.66 -4.12 -12.15
CA ARG A 595 17.53 -3.42 -10.86
C ARG A 595 16.16 -3.59 -10.27
N ASN A 596 15.17 -3.38 -11.13
CA ASN A 596 13.77 -3.49 -10.81
C ASN A 596 13.14 -4.51 -11.76
N VAL A 597 12.04 -5.13 -11.35
CA VAL A 597 11.29 -6.04 -12.20
C VAL A 597 9.79 -5.81 -12.04
N GLY A 598 9.08 -5.77 -13.15
CA GLY A 598 7.62 -5.89 -13.13
C GLY A 598 7.26 -7.35 -12.98
N ILE A 599 6.40 -7.70 -12.02
CA ILE A 599 5.90 -9.06 -11.82
C ILE A 599 4.40 -8.97 -11.59
N TYR A 600 3.64 -9.66 -12.43
CA TYR A 600 2.23 -9.90 -12.19
C TYR A 600 1.90 -11.37 -12.44
N SER A 601 1.11 -11.94 -11.54
CA SER A 601 0.60 -13.30 -11.72
C SER A 601 -0.90 -13.38 -11.50
N GLU A 602 -1.57 -14.08 -12.40
CA GLU A 602 -3.00 -14.37 -12.32
C GLU A 602 -3.28 -15.82 -12.70
N GLY A 603 -3.81 -16.58 -11.74
CA GLY A 603 -3.98 -18.03 -11.88
C GLY A 603 -2.63 -18.71 -12.12
N ASN A 604 -2.50 -19.36 -13.28
CA ASN A 604 -1.28 -20.04 -13.73
C ASN A 604 -0.45 -19.20 -14.72
N ILE A 605 -0.76 -17.91 -14.88
CA ILE A 605 -0.05 -17.02 -15.80
C ILE A 605 0.87 -16.14 -14.99
N LEU A 606 2.15 -16.16 -15.29
CA LEU A 606 3.17 -15.22 -14.80
C LEU A 606 3.66 -14.37 -15.97
N VAL A 607 3.60 -13.06 -15.80
CA VAL A 607 4.17 -12.10 -16.76
C VAL A 607 5.17 -11.22 -16.02
N MET A 608 6.37 -11.06 -16.61
CA MET A 608 7.43 -10.25 -16.03
C MET A 608 7.99 -9.23 -17.02
N ASP A 609 8.13 -7.99 -16.56
CA ASP A 609 8.86 -6.93 -17.25
C ASP A 609 10.28 -6.86 -16.69
N VAL A 610 11.22 -7.36 -17.47
CA VAL A 610 12.65 -7.43 -17.14
C VAL A 610 13.48 -6.46 -17.98
N VAL A 611 12.84 -5.66 -18.86
CA VAL A 611 13.54 -4.74 -19.77
C VAL A 611 13.50 -3.33 -19.22
N ALA A 612 12.33 -2.83 -18.85
CA ALA A 612 12.18 -1.47 -18.37
C ALA A 612 12.87 -1.23 -17.01
N GLY A 613 13.20 -2.31 -16.29
CA GLY A 613 13.91 -2.26 -15.02
C GLY A 613 15.44 -2.39 -15.10
N LEU A 614 16.00 -2.37 -16.32
CA LEU A 614 17.46 -2.37 -16.54
C LEU A 614 18.06 -1.00 -16.19
N GLY A 615 19.18 -1.01 -15.46
CA GLY A 615 19.91 0.20 -15.09
C GLY A 615 21.40 -0.06 -14.93
N TYR A 616 22.12 0.91 -14.36
CA TYR A 616 23.54 0.73 -14.07
C TYR A 616 23.76 -0.40 -13.05
N PRO A 617 24.75 -1.28 -13.28
CA PRO A 617 24.97 -2.42 -12.42
C PRO A 617 25.45 -1.98 -11.04
N LYS A 618 25.13 -2.80 -10.02
CA LYS A 618 25.46 -2.55 -8.61
C LYS A 618 26.99 -2.61 -8.38
N SER A 619 27.68 -3.46 -9.15
CA SER A 619 29.13 -3.65 -9.05
C SER A 619 29.89 -2.81 -10.06
N LYS A 620 31.01 -2.19 -9.64
CA LYS A 620 31.97 -1.52 -10.53
C LYS A 620 32.77 -2.50 -11.40
N SER A 621 32.78 -3.79 -11.05
CA SER A 621 33.36 -4.87 -11.88
C SER A 621 32.35 -5.50 -12.84
N ALA A 622 31.10 -5.03 -12.85
CA ALA A 622 30.09 -5.53 -13.77
C ALA A 622 30.40 -5.02 -15.19
N GLY A 623 30.66 -5.98 -16.08
CA GLY A 623 30.83 -5.77 -17.51
C GLY A 623 29.92 -6.73 -18.27
N PHE A 624 30.43 -7.30 -19.37
CA PHE A 624 29.75 -8.37 -20.07
C PHE A 624 29.89 -9.71 -19.31
N LEU A 625 28.84 -10.51 -19.27
CA LEU A 625 28.82 -11.82 -18.62
C LEU A 625 28.59 -12.91 -19.65
N CYS A 626 29.33 -14.02 -19.57
CA CYS A 626 29.09 -15.18 -20.43
C CYS A 626 28.40 -16.29 -19.64
N HIS A 627 27.43 -16.94 -20.27
CA HIS A 627 26.83 -18.18 -19.79
C HIS A 627 26.97 -19.28 -20.85
N PRO A 628 27.51 -20.47 -20.52
CA PRO A 628 28.07 -20.84 -19.21
C PRO A 628 29.25 -19.96 -18.78
N TRP A 629 29.37 -19.71 -17.47
CA TRP A 629 30.49 -18.96 -16.92
C TRP A 629 31.74 -19.84 -16.81
N ARG A 630 32.90 -19.21 -16.61
CA ARG A 630 34.18 -19.92 -16.48
C ARG A 630 34.14 -20.91 -15.31
N GLY A 631 34.47 -22.17 -15.59
CA GLY A 631 34.49 -23.26 -14.62
C GLY A 631 33.10 -23.81 -14.27
N ALA A 632 32.05 -23.43 -14.98
CA ALA A 632 30.73 -24.01 -14.75
C ALA A 632 30.75 -25.53 -15.07
N THR A 633 30.02 -26.32 -14.28
CA THR A 633 29.97 -27.78 -14.42
C THR A 633 28.53 -28.26 -14.54
N GLY A 634 28.32 -29.40 -15.19
CA GLY A 634 27.00 -29.98 -15.34
C GLY A 634 26.10 -29.17 -16.27
N ILE A 635 26.70 -28.57 -17.30
CA ILE A 635 25.96 -27.89 -18.37
C ILE A 635 25.27 -28.94 -19.25
N PRO A 636 23.97 -28.82 -19.58
CA PRO A 636 23.33 -29.74 -20.51
C PRO A 636 24.07 -29.81 -21.86
N ASP A 637 24.03 -30.96 -22.52
CA ASP A 637 24.61 -31.14 -23.86
C ASP A 637 23.77 -30.46 -24.94
N LYS A 638 22.45 -30.36 -24.73
CA LYS A 638 21.48 -29.95 -25.76
C LYS A 638 20.24 -29.25 -25.22
N VAL A 639 19.46 -28.69 -26.13
CA VAL A 639 18.12 -28.11 -25.88
C VAL A 639 17.18 -28.44 -27.04
N GLU A 640 15.89 -28.58 -26.74
CA GLU A 640 14.84 -28.75 -27.75
C GLU A 640 14.52 -27.42 -28.45
N VAL A 641 14.45 -27.44 -29.78
CA VAL A 641 14.13 -26.26 -30.59
C VAL A 641 12.73 -25.74 -30.28
N ALA A 642 11.78 -26.65 -30.02
CA ALA A 642 10.41 -26.29 -29.64
C ALA A 642 10.31 -25.51 -28.33
N LEU A 643 11.29 -25.66 -27.42
CA LEU A 643 11.34 -24.90 -26.17
C LEU A 643 11.72 -23.43 -26.42
N ILE A 644 12.49 -23.16 -27.47
CA ILE A 644 12.92 -21.82 -27.85
C ILE A 644 11.89 -21.16 -28.76
N GLY A 645 11.44 -21.87 -29.79
CA GLY A 645 10.37 -21.45 -30.69
C GLY A 645 10.81 -21.18 -32.13
N PRO A 646 9.90 -20.68 -32.98
CA PRO A 646 10.08 -20.65 -34.44
C PRO A 646 11.19 -19.73 -34.94
N GLU A 647 11.61 -18.75 -34.15
CA GLU A 647 12.75 -17.89 -34.51
C GLU A 647 14.03 -18.73 -34.65
N LEU A 648 14.22 -19.71 -33.74
CA LEU A 648 15.32 -20.66 -33.86
C LEU A 648 15.11 -21.62 -35.04
N GLU A 649 13.89 -22.06 -35.32
CA GLU A 649 13.60 -22.91 -36.49
C GLU A 649 13.98 -22.20 -37.80
N ALA A 650 13.55 -20.95 -37.98
CA ALA A 650 13.90 -20.12 -39.14
C ALA A 650 15.40 -19.83 -39.21
N PHE A 651 16.04 -19.60 -38.06
CA PHE A 651 17.49 -19.43 -37.97
C PHE A 651 18.23 -20.69 -38.43
N LEU A 652 17.81 -21.88 -37.97
CA LEU A 652 18.42 -23.14 -38.37
C LEU A 652 18.21 -23.43 -39.86
N GLU A 653 17.01 -23.19 -40.39
CA GLU A 653 16.73 -23.32 -41.82
C GLU A 653 17.66 -22.44 -42.67
N LYS A 654 17.84 -21.17 -42.29
CA LYS A 654 18.77 -20.25 -42.97
C LYS A 654 20.22 -20.74 -42.97
N ASN A 655 20.60 -21.53 -41.98
CA ASN A 655 21.94 -22.11 -41.86
C ASN A 655 22.04 -23.54 -42.42
N GLY A 656 21.01 -24.06 -43.10
CA GLY A 656 21.04 -25.40 -43.72
C GLY A 656 20.60 -26.55 -42.81
N HIS A 657 20.07 -26.24 -41.63
CA HIS A 657 19.67 -27.18 -40.57
C HIS A 657 18.14 -27.25 -40.40
N ALA A 658 17.39 -27.21 -41.51
CA ALA A 658 15.93 -27.25 -41.47
C ALA A 658 15.39 -28.51 -40.79
N LYS A 659 14.25 -28.38 -40.09
CA LYS A 659 13.53 -29.48 -39.37
C LYS A 659 14.28 -30.09 -38.19
N GLN A 660 15.42 -29.53 -37.81
CA GLN A 660 16.16 -29.97 -36.63
C GLN A 660 15.36 -29.69 -35.35
N LYS A 661 15.19 -30.71 -34.51
CA LYS A 661 14.38 -30.63 -33.28
C LYS A 661 15.20 -30.35 -32.03
N ILE A 662 16.51 -30.55 -32.11
CA ILE A 662 17.45 -30.46 -30.99
C ILE A 662 18.70 -29.76 -31.49
N VAL A 663 19.23 -28.83 -30.71
CA VAL A 663 20.53 -28.18 -30.94
C VAL A 663 21.40 -28.33 -29.71
N GLY A 664 22.70 -28.07 -29.83
CA GLY A 664 23.58 -28.01 -28.66
C GLY A 664 23.16 -26.90 -27.69
N TYR A 665 23.60 -27.00 -26.44
CA TYR A 665 23.26 -26.00 -25.43
C TYR A 665 23.79 -24.62 -25.82
N PRO A 666 22.94 -23.57 -25.86
CA PRO A 666 23.33 -22.27 -26.39
C PRO A 666 24.26 -21.52 -25.44
N PHE A 667 25.29 -20.89 -26.00
CA PHE A 667 26.22 -20.02 -25.29
C PHE A 667 25.77 -18.57 -25.45
N THR A 668 25.84 -17.78 -24.38
CA THR A 668 25.36 -16.40 -24.41
C THR A 668 26.38 -15.43 -23.82
N ILE A 669 26.51 -14.24 -24.42
CA ILE A 669 27.10 -13.07 -23.75
C ILE A 669 26.01 -12.04 -23.48
N HIS A 670 26.01 -11.49 -22.27
CA HIS A 670 25.04 -10.54 -21.74
C HIS A 670 25.71 -9.19 -21.49
N PHE A 671 25.16 -8.13 -22.09
CA PHE A 671 25.63 -6.74 -21.99
C PHE A 671 24.67 -5.84 -21.19
N GLY A 672 23.56 -6.38 -20.69
CA GLY A 672 22.53 -5.63 -19.97
C GLY A 672 21.57 -4.91 -20.91
N GLN A 673 21.77 -3.62 -21.15
CA GLN A 673 20.77 -2.79 -21.86
C GLN A 673 20.78 -2.97 -23.39
N GLN A 674 21.95 -3.12 -23.99
CA GLN A 674 22.10 -3.25 -25.44
C GLN A 674 23.40 -3.95 -25.78
N VAL A 675 23.45 -4.56 -26.96
CA VAL A 675 24.64 -5.25 -27.45
C VAL A 675 25.74 -4.20 -27.64
N ASN A 676 26.91 -4.43 -27.05
CA ASN A 676 27.98 -3.45 -27.01
C ASN A 676 29.09 -3.80 -28.02
N GLY A 677 29.12 -3.12 -29.15
CA GLY A 677 30.08 -3.35 -30.24
C GLY A 677 29.40 -3.38 -31.61
N ASP A 678 30.19 -3.54 -32.67
CA ASP A 678 29.66 -3.73 -34.01
C ASP A 678 28.96 -5.11 -34.10
N ARG A 679 27.65 -5.12 -34.40
CA ARG A 679 26.84 -6.34 -34.53
C ARG A 679 27.41 -7.32 -35.56
N LEU A 680 28.12 -6.84 -36.59
CA LEU A 680 28.72 -7.69 -37.61
C LEU A 680 30.09 -8.27 -37.21
N SER A 681 30.69 -7.76 -36.14
CA SER A 681 32.02 -8.18 -35.66
C SER A 681 32.01 -9.40 -34.74
N TYR A 682 30.84 -9.75 -34.17
CA TYR A 682 30.76 -10.86 -33.20
C TYR A 682 31.16 -12.20 -33.80
N ARG A 683 32.04 -12.92 -33.11
CA ARG A 683 32.45 -14.28 -33.41
C ARG A 683 32.46 -15.11 -32.14
N CYS A 684 32.16 -16.40 -32.29
CA CYS A 684 32.25 -17.40 -31.23
C CYS A 684 32.99 -18.61 -31.80
N VAL A 685 34.09 -18.98 -31.16
CA VAL A 685 34.87 -20.17 -31.48
C VAL A 685 34.78 -21.11 -30.30
N ALA A 686 34.11 -22.24 -30.47
CA ALA A 686 33.97 -23.26 -29.46
C ALA A 686 34.74 -24.53 -29.87
N ARG A 687 35.41 -25.15 -28.90
CA ARG A 687 36.19 -26.37 -29.10
C ARG A 687 35.92 -27.39 -27.99
N SER A 688 35.91 -28.67 -28.35
CA SER A 688 35.88 -29.77 -27.38
C SER A 688 37.22 -29.92 -26.65
N GLU A 689 37.25 -30.76 -25.63
CA GLU A 689 38.48 -31.14 -24.90
C GLU A 689 39.58 -31.70 -25.81
N ARG A 690 39.19 -32.29 -26.96
CA ARG A 690 40.10 -32.80 -27.99
C ARG A 690 40.55 -31.73 -29.00
N GLY A 691 40.09 -30.50 -28.85
CA GLY A 691 40.37 -29.39 -29.76
C GLY A 691 39.51 -29.35 -31.03
N GLU A 692 38.56 -30.27 -31.17
CA GLU A 692 37.64 -30.34 -32.32
C GLU A 692 36.71 -29.13 -32.33
N PRO A 693 36.50 -28.47 -33.49
CA PRO A 693 35.60 -27.32 -33.58
C PRO A 693 34.15 -27.75 -33.37
N ILE A 694 33.39 -26.94 -32.64
CA ILE A 694 31.95 -27.09 -32.47
C ILE A 694 31.28 -26.11 -33.43
N GLU A 695 30.62 -26.65 -34.46
CA GLU A 695 29.92 -25.84 -35.47
C GLU A 695 28.65 -25.24 -34.90
N GLY A 696 28.36 -24.01 -35.33
CA GLY A 696 27.18 -23.26 -34.90
C GLY A 696 27.18 -21.87 -35.50
N ALA A 697 26.13 -21.11 -35.19
CA ALA A 697 25.97 -19.75 -35.67
C ALA A 697 25.46 -18.81 -34.58
N ILE A 698 25.69 -17.51 -34.79
CA ILE A 698 25.27 -16.46 -33.86
C ILE A 698 23.89 -15.94 -34.26
N LEU A 699 22.99 -15.88 -33.28
CA LEU A 699 21.72 -15.18 -33.32
C LEU A 699 21.77 -13.96 -32.39
N LEU A 700 21.30 -12.83 -32.89
CA LEU A 700 21.08 -11.60 -32.14
C LEU A 700 19.58 -11.34 -32.05
N ASP A 701 19.14 -10.66 -30.99
CA ASP A 701 17.76 -10.23 -30.83
C ASP A 701 17.25 -9.41 -32.03
N ALA A 702 16.06 -9.79 -32.51
CA ALA A 702 15.30 -9.13 -33.57
C ALA A 702 14.11 -8.32 -33.03
N GLY A 703 13.85 -8.32 -31.71
CA GLY A 703 12.80 -7.54 -31.06
C GLY A 703 11.38 -8.02 -31.33
N THR A 704 11.21 -9.27 -31.78
CA THR A 704 9.89 -9.85 -32.10
C THR A 704 9.47 -10.99 -31.16
N ASN A 705 10.43 -11.59 -30.46
CA ASN A 705 10.26 -12.60 -29.43
C ASN A 705 11.49 -12.59 -28.52
N ARG A 706 11.29 -12.76 -27.21
CA ARG A 706 12.37 -12.79 -26.23
C ARG A 706 12.96 -14.18 -25.96
N ARG A 707 12.45 -15.26 -26.56
CA ARG A 707 12.93 -16.61 -26.18
C ARG A 707 14.30 -16.96 -26.77
N ALA A 708 14.50 -16.71 -28.07
CA ALA A 708 15.73 -17.10 -28.75
C ALA A 708 16.92 -16.18 -28.44
N SER A 709 16.65 -14.92 -28.09
CA SER A 709 17.62 -13.96 -27.58
C SER A 709 16.91 -12.84 -26.81
N ALA A 710 17.67 -11.92 -26.23
CA ALA A 710 17.14 -10.74 -25.54
C ALA A 710 17.96 -9.49 -25.91
N PRO A 711 17.44 -8.27 -25.67
CA PRO A 711 18.20 -7.04 -25.84
C PRO A 711 19.48 -7.10 -25.03
N GLY A 712 20.61 -6.80 -25.67
CA GLY A 712 21.90 -6.93 -25.00
C GLY A 712 22.43 -8.35 -24.89
N VAL A 713 21.83 -9.34 -25.56
CA VAL A 713 22.33 -10.72 -25.58
C VAL A 713 22.83 -11.11 -26.98
N VAL A 714 23.99 -11.75 -27.02
CA VAL A 714 24.53 -12.42 -28.20
C VAL A 714 24.49 -13.91 -27.93
N THR A 715 23.80 -14.68 -28.79
CA THR A 715 23.59 -16.12 -28.58
C THR A 715 24.27 -16.93 -29.67
N PHE A 716 25.13 -17.86 -29.30
CA PHE A 716 25.68 -18.87 -30.21
C PHE A 716 24.90 -20.17 -30.02
N TYR A 717 24.36 -20.69 -31.11
CA TYR A 717 23.68 -21.97 -31.17
C TYR A 717 24.58 -23.00 -31.84
N PRO A 718 25.16 -23.94 -31.08
CA PRO A 718 25.82 -25.11 -31.66
C PRO A 718 24.79 -25.93 -32.44
N PHE A 719 25.12 -26.33 -33.66
CA PHE A 719 24.18 -27.11 -34.47
C PHE A 719 23.97 -28.51 -33.87
N ASP A 720 25.01 -29.14 -33.35
CA ASP A 720 24.91 -30.47 -32.74
C ASP A 720 24.98 -30.45 -31.22
N PRO A 721 24.45 -31.49 -30.53
CA PRO A 721 24.68 -31.70 -29.11
C PRO A 721 26.15 -31.61 -28.73
N LEU A 722 26.44 -30.97 -27.60
CA LEU A 722 27.81 -30.78 -27.14
C LEU A 722 28.44 -32.12 -26.75
N PRO A 723 29.74 -32.33 -27.05
CA PRO A 723 30.45 -33.52 -26.61
C PRO A 723 30.62 -33.52 -25.10
N HIS A 724 30.63 -34.71 -24.50
CA HIS A 724 30.88 -34.86 -23.07
C HIS A 724 32.29 -34.41 -22.70
N GLY A 725 32.42 -33.55 -21.69
CA GLY A 725 33.69 -33.14 -21.13
C GLY A 725 33.88 -31.63 -21.15
N LYS A 726 35.14 -31.19 -21.18
CA LYS A 726 35.47 -29.77 -21.16
C LYS A 726 35.22 -29.12 -22.52
N ILE A 727 34.57 -27.97 -22.52
CA ILE A 727 34.39 -27.11 -23.70
C ILE A 727 35.13 -25.79 -23.46
N ASP A 728 35.95 -25.38 -24.42
CA ASP A 728 36.62 -24.08 -24.43
C ASP A 728 35.93 -23.17 -25.45
N VAL A 729 35.49 -21.98 -25.03
CA VAL A 729 34.79 -20.99 -25.86
C VAL A 729 35.53 -19.67 -25.84
N THR A 730 35.81 -19.14 -27.03
CA THR A 730 36.36 -17.81 -27.24
C THR A 730 35.37 -16.95 -27.99
N TRP A 731 34.95 -15.86 -27.37
CA TRP A 731 34.16 -14.82 -28.00
C TRP A 731 35.07 -13.66 -28.41
N SER A 732 34.81 -13.06 -29.56
CA SER A 732 35.47 -11.82 -29.99
C SER A 732 34.49 -10.88 -30.69
N TRP A 733 34.72 -9.58 -30.54
CA TRP A 733 33.94 -8.51 -31.18
C TRP A 733 34.76 -7.22 -31.22
N GLU A 734 34.30 -6.22 -31.96
CA GLU A 734 34.89 -4.89 -32.01
C GLU A 734 34.02 -3.89 -31.25
N GLN A 735 34.65 -3.08 -30.41
CA GLN A 735 34.01 -1.98 -29.69
C GLN A 735 34.83 -0.70 -29.90
N ASN A 736 34.23 0.32 -30.52
CA ASN A 736 34.92 1.58 -30.86
C ASN A 736 36.21 1.36 -31.68
N GLY A 737 36.19 0.43 -32.63
CA GLY A 737 37.34 0.05 -33.46
C GLY A 737 38.45 -0.69 -32.72
N GLN A 738 38.22 -1.09 -31.46
CA GLN A 738 39.16 -1.89 -30.67
C GLN A 738 38.66 -3.34 -30.55
N PRO A 739 39.52 -4.33 -30.85
CA PRO A 739 39.15 -5.74 -30.67
C PRO A 739 39.00 -6.07 -29.18
N GLN A 740 37.90 -6.75 -28.87
CA GLN A 740 37.57 -7.30 -27.56
C GLN A 740 37.54 -8.83 -27.65
N SER A 741 37.88 -9.52 -26.56
CA SER A 741 37.84 -10.97 -26.50
C SER A 741 37.52 -11.46 -25.09
N LEU A 742 36.78 -12.57 -25.01
CA LEU A 742 36.46 -13.27 -23.77
C LEU A 742 36.66 -14.77 -23.96
N GLN A 743 37.49 -15.36 -23.10
CA GLN A 743 37.69 -16.81 -23.04
C GLN A 743 37.03 -17.39 -21.79
N VAL A 744 36.18 -18.38 -22.01
CA VAL A 744 35.54 -19.18 -20.96
C VAL A 744 35.74 -20.66 -21.24
N ASN A 745 35.68 -21.46 -20.18
CA ASN A 745 35.62 -22.90 -20.28
C ASN A 745 34.59 -23.42 -19.29
N PHE A 746 33.97 -24.56 -19.61
CA PHE A 746 32.98 -25.21 -18.75
C PHE A 746 32.95 -26.71 -19.06
N THR A 747 32.27 -27.48 -18.22
CA THR A 747 32.13 -28.93 -18.36
C THR A 747 30.67 -29.31 -18.55
N THR A 748 30.38 -30.10 -19.58
CA THR A 748 29.03 -30.63 -19.81
C THR A 748 28.66 -31.72 -18.80
N LYS A 749 27.38 -32.07 -18.71
CA LYS A 749 26.90 -33.25 -17.97
C LYS A 749 27.36 -34.56 -18.58
#